data_AF-A0A812YRE2-F1
#
_entry.id   AF-A0A812YRE2-F1
#
_cell.length_a   1.000
_cell.length_b   1.000
_cell.length_c   1.000
_cell.angle_alpha   90.00
_cell.angle_beta   90.00
_cell.angle_gamma   90.00
#
_symmetry.space_group_name_H-M   'P 1'
#
loop_
_entity.id
_entity.type
_entity.pdbx_description
1 polymer ?
#
loop_
_entity_poly.entity_id
_entity_poly.type
_entity_poly.pdbx_seq_one_letter_code
_entity_poly.pdbx_strand_id
1 'polypeptide(L)'
;MHPATFSYSPMASVKGPAEWDVVEKLVDEILKDGFITSGDPILLNLSEDSDSGDPIPPSWPTSMDSSVKPFTVGYFKGKTRVQVLMCLLSVARDSSLDNYSVHPKLLETIKKIHCRKILLASKREEMLFNFKLSVRGSIRKAPNIITWVTTINNLKVHEPNLDVAELVPCSAVVLYSWYHELVVFSLPPLVGLSPASEIRQNNAGNSRAGQLLGTKAAAVRCIMEQYDAQAVTAIINYTLENGHESTPWSDDSLSSKKCLPGYQFKSNAGPVWQARGKVTKVLRQIDMFRKMPPPLRKKMDKQQTEALAEEAAFVMTVVKEVQSVMPVSTEVLQNDWVDKYRSGDSDVILEVQSAIMNRNCLNVRDIGSVQAIMNSHAAPLAGNSNTVAVQMSELQASTFELKMKQMQYDVQALRVAKAKKASWETQVYHAKLQYRVQAYQESAKAAQHFISSNCCLLHYTKPDKLTFGINNFVREQCNKFKLDPNACLVYLNWSAPSTLKKATKAAQVAACQSVLGLSERNIGILLQPEFTHKKNQLWMVENAHLKDLATAGLSVDKSFILMFKDKVDMRDNLRPLNYRGRILEGAIQKVANKDSFWKNSSLIRDGRTEPATQVQGKDLVVIEHADEEGDLALMDENDRNAIQGGYRVEQVGPSACEKILSGMFSDLALTGRAGVFIVDLNISVGDMFSAFTNLRGKYNFPVYYLGATDSAETLDWFQEHKTESRLLQIHLLISQIGWRGCT
;
A
#
# COMPACT_ATOMS: atom_id res chain seq x y z
N MET A 1 18.06 13.49 -17.59
CA MET A 1 17.33 12.64 -18.55
C MET A 1 15.91 13.19 -18.67
N HIS A 2 15.47 13.58 -19.87
CA HIS A 2 14.18 14.22 -20.07
C HIS A 2 13.05 13.17 -19.95
N PRO A 3 11.90 13.43 -19.28
CA PRO A 3 10.81 12.47 -19.19
C PRO A 3 10.20 12.03 -20.54
N ALA A 4 10.48 12.74 -21.64
CA ALA A 4 10.15 12.28 -23.00
C ALA A 4 11.03 11.12 -23.52
N THR A 5 12.11 10.78 -22.81
CA THR A 5 12.95 9.60 -23.13
C THR A 5 12.25 8.30 -22.76
N PHE A 6 11.20 8.39 -21.95
CA PHE A 6 10.37 7.29 -21.50
C PHE A 6 9.46 6.80 -22.63
N SER A 7 9.68 5.56 -23.11
CA SER A 7 8.93 5.02 -24.24
C SER A 7 7.49 4.65 -23.86
N TYR A 8 6.53 5.09 -24.68
CA TYR A 8 5.13 4.68 -24.63
C TYR A 8 4.83 3.52 -25.57
N SER A 9 5.85 3.03 -26.29
CA SER A 9 5.67 1.92 -27.22
C SER A 9 5.16 0.69 -26.47
N PRO A 10 4.18 -0.05 -27.03
CA PRO A 10 3.85 -1.39 -26.56
C PRO A 10 5.08 -2.29 -26.50
N MET A 11 6.08 -2.04 -27.37
CA MET A 11 7.32 -2.80 -27.41
C MET A 11 8.31 -2.45 -26.29
N ALA A 12 8.07 -1.38 -25.54
CA ALA A 12 8.96 -0.93 -24.48
C ALA A 12 8.90 -1.82 -23.23
N SER A 13 7.91 -2.69 -23.09
CA SER A 13 7.84 -3.62 -21.95
C SER A 13 6.89 -4.75 -22.26
N VAL A 14 7.22 -5.96 -21.82
CA VAL A 14 6.30 -7.12 -21.87
C VAL A 14 5.05 -6.91 -21.01
N LYS A 15 5.07 -5.95 -20.07
CA LYS A 15 3.91 -5.62 -19.25
C LYS A 15 2.88 -4.81 -20.05
N GLY A 16 1.64 -5.26 -19.98
CA GLY A 16 0.47 -4.58 -20.53
C GLY A 16 0.21 -3.21 -19.88
N PRO A 17 -0.81 -2.48 -20.38
CA PRO A 17 -1.28 -1.26 -19.76
C PRO A 17 -1.69 -1.50 -18.29
N ALA A 18 -1.62 -0.44 -17.49
CA ALA A 18 -1.96 -0.53 -16.08
C ALA A 18 -3.47 -0.54 -15.87
N GLU A 19 -3.92 -1.30 -14.89
CA GLU A 19 -5.32 -1.28 -14.42
C GLU A 19 -5.65 0.07 -13.77
N TRP A 20 -6.88 0.54 -13.96
CA TRP A 20 -7.34 1.84 -13.44
C TRP A 20 -7.13 2.00 -11.93
N ASP A 21 -7.39 0.96 -11.12
CA ASP A 21 -7.25 1.02 -9.67
C ASP A 21 -5.77 1.15 -9.22
N VAL A 22 -4.84 0.58 -9.99
CA VAL A 22 -3.40 0.75 -9.79
C VAL A 22 -3.00 2.17 -10.16
N VAL A 23 -3.53 2.71 -11.26
CA VAL A 23 -3.31 4.10 -11.67
C VAL A 23 -3.81 5.05 -10.58
N GLU A 24 -5.03 4.85 -10.06
CA GLU A 24 -5.61 5.68 -9.00
C GLU A 24 -4.74 5.68 -7.73
N LYS A 25 -4.32 4.50 -7.25
CA LYS A 25 -3.43 4.38 -6.08
C LYS A 25 -2.09 5.06 -6.31
N LEU A 26 -1.53 4.94 -7.51
CA LEU A 26 -0.26 5.58 -7.87
C LEU A 26 -0.40 7.09 -8.00
N VAL A 27 -1.54 7.59 -8.50
CA VAL A 27 -1.82 9.03 -8.49
C VAL A 27 -1.83 9.53 -7.05
N ASP A 28 -2.53 8.83 -6.17
CA ASP A 28 -2.60 9.15 -4.75
C ASP A 28 -1.23 9.14 -4.07
N GLU A 29 -0.42 8.11 -4.33
CA GLU A 29 0.96 7.99 -3.81
C GLU A 29 1.86 9.11 -4.36
N ILE A 30 1.85 9.35 -5.68
CA ILE A 30 2.69 10.36 -6.33
C ILE A 30 2.32 11.76 -5.86
N LEU A 31 1.04 12.03 -5.65
CA LEU A 31 0.60 13.29 -5.06
C LEU A 31 1.02 13.36 -3.59
N LYS A 32 0.68 12.40 -2.73
CA LYS A 32 1.01 12.50 -1.28
C LYS A 32 2.52 12.53 -0.99
N ASP A 33 3.27 11.66 -1.66
CA ASP A 33 4.65 11.34 -1.32
C ASP A 33 5.67 11.88 -2.33
N GLY A 34 5.20 12.36 -3.49
CA GLY A 34 6.07 12.70 -4.61
C GLY A 34 6.48 11.45 -5.40
N PHE A 35 7.32 11.64 -6.40
CA PHE A 35 7.83 10.57 -7.25
C PHE A 35 9.12 9.94 -6.70
N ILE A 36 9.03 9.32 -5.52
CA ILE A 36 10.21 8.79 -4.80
C ILE A 36 10.79 7.57 -5.53
N THR A 37 11.97 7.72 -6.13
CA THR A 37 12.67 6.64 -6.82
C THR A 37 13.99 6.23 -6.15
N SER A 38 14.44 6.97 -5.13
CA SER A 38 15.70 6.71 -4.43
C SER A 38 15.76 5.34 -3.73
N GLY A 39 14.69 4.96 -3.02
CA GLY A 39 14.58 3.65 -2.35
C GLY A 39 14.09 2.51 -3.25
N ASP A 40 13.54 2.84 -4.43
CA ASP A 40 13.07 1.84 -5.40
C ASP A 40 13.24 2.38 -6.83
N PRO A 41 14.46 2.25 -7.40
CA PRO A 41 14.79 2.84 -8.69
C PRO A 41 14.00 2.20 -9.83
N ILE A 42 13.76 2.97 -10.88
CA ILE A 42 13.13 2.48 -12.11
C ILE A 42 14.11 1.55 -12.81
N LEU A 43 13.68 0.34 -13.14
CA LEU A 43 14.53 -0.65 -13.79
C LEU A 43 14.31 -0.57 -15.30
N LEU A 44 15.35 -0.13 -16.01
CA LEU A 44 15.30 0.17 -17.43
C LEU A 44 15.97 -0.94 -18.25
N ASN A 45 15.34 -1.28 -19.37
CA ASN A 45 15.92 -2.09 -20.43
C ASN A 45 16.36 -1.17 -21.56
N LEU A 46 17.53 -1.41 -22.12
CA LEU A 46 17.98 -0.72 -23.32
C LEU A 46 18.19 -1.80 -24.34
N SER A 47 17.44 -1.73 -25.44
CA SER A 47 17.69 -2.60 -26.58
C SER A 47 19.13 -2.39 -27.02
N GLU A 48 19.97 -3.39 -26.82
CA GLU A 48 21.20 -3.57 -27.58
C GLU A 48 20.72 -4.18 -28.90
N ASP A 49 20.83 -3.40 -29.97
CA ASP A 49 20.79 -3.87 -31.35
C ASP A 49 19.49 -4.52 -31.86
N SER A 50 18.69 -3.72 -32.57
CA SER A 50 17.96 -4.28 -33.70
C SER A 50 18.93 -4.36 -34.88
N ASP A 51 19.32 -5.57 -35.27
CA ASP A 51 20.09 -5.98 -36.47
C ASP A 51 19.46 -5.53 -37.82
N SER A 52 18.56 -4.54 -37.83
CA SER A 52 18.21 -3.84 -39.06
C SER A 52 19.44 -3.05 -39.47
N GLY A 53 20.17 -3.49 -40.50
CA GLY A 53 21.46 -2.99 -40.97
C GLY A 53 21.62 -1.50 -41.31
N ASP A 54 20.76 -0.63 -40.80
CA ASP A 54 21.01 0.80 -40.64
C ASP A 54 21.63 1.05 -39.26
N PRO A 55 22.77 1.78 -39.16
CA PRO A 55 23.42 2.08 -37.90
C PRO A 55 22.54 3.00 -37.06
N ILE A 56 21.72 2.42 -36.18
CA ILE A 56 21.10 3.16 -35.10
C ILE A 56 22.22 3.39 -34.07
N PRO A 57 22.69 4.64 -33.84
CA PRO A 57 23.75 4.90 -32.89
C PRO A 57 23.32 4.51 -31.47
N PRO A 58 24.28 4.18 -30.57
CA PRO A 58 24.00 3.62 -29.26
C PRO A 58 22.97 4.44 -28.49
N SER A 59 22.05 3.74 -27.80
CA SER A 59 20.94 4.34 -27.04
C SER A 59 21.38 5.25 -25.90
N TRP A 60 22.67 5.19 -25.54
CA TRP A 60 23.34 6.19 -24.74
C TRP A 60 24.52 6.76 -25.52
N PRO A 61 24.68 8.09 -25.53
CA PRO A 61 25.94 8.62 -25.96
C PRO A 61 27.02 8.20 -24.96
N THR A 62 28.13 7.73 -25.51
CA THR A 62 29.35 7.42 -24.74
C THR A 62 29.98 8.68 -24.13
N SER A 63 29.55 9.87 -24.56
CA SER A 63 29.88 11.14 -23.90
C SER A 63 28.67 11.69 -23.13
N MET A 64 28.91 12.38 -22.00
CA MET A 64 27.86 13.05 -21.22
C MET A 64 27.13 14.18 -21.98
N ASP A 65 27.59 14.54 -23.18
CA ASP A 65 27.14 15.74 -23.91
C ASP A 65 26.02 15.49 -24.92
N SER A 66 25.53 14.26 -25.09
CA SER A 66 24.38 13.99 -25.97
C SER A 66 23.14 13.52 -25.22
N SER A 67 21.98 13.86 -25.77
CA SER A 67 20.69 13.49 -25.20
C SER A 67 20.25 12.11 -25.71
N VAL A 68 19.68 11.29 -24.83
CA VAL A 68 19.03 10.02 -25.21
C VAL A 68 17.88 10.33 -26.17
N LYS A 69 17.79 9.60 -27.29
CA LYS A 69 16.70 9.76 -28.26
C LYS A 69 15.35 9.44 -27.60
N PRO A 70 14.29 10.25 -27.83
CA PRO A 70 12.95 9.95 -27.32
C PRO A 70 12.50 8.53 -27.65
N PHE A 71 11.74 7.92 -26.73
CA PHE A 71 11.10 6.60 -26.90
C PHE A 71 12.02 5.37 -27.08
N THR A 72 13.31 5.49 -26.80
CA THR A 72 14.29 4.38 -26.91
C THR A 72 14.43 3.54 -25.65
N VAL A 73 13.81 3.95 -24.54
CA VAL A 73 13.94 3.30 -23.24
C VAL A 73 12.87 2.23 -23.04
N GLY A 74 13.29 0.99 -22.81
CA GLY A 74 12.45 -0.10 -22.33
C GLY A 74 12.36 -0.13 -20.80
N TYR A 75 11.37 -0.85 -20.29
CA TYR A 75 11.09 -0.97 -18.86
C TYR A 75 10.98 -2.41 -18.42
N PHE A 76 11.82 -2.78 -17.47
CA PHE A 76 11.58 -3.95 -16.63
C PHE A 76 10.57 -3.57 -15.54
N LYS A 77 10.85 -2.53 -14.76
CA LYS A 77 10.01 -2.11 -13.63
C LYS A 77 9.91 -0.60 -13.56
N GLY A 78 8.70 -0.13 -13.25
CA GLY A 78 8.41 1.29 -13.09
C GLY A 78 7.72 1.93 -14.30
N LYS A 79 7.49 1.20 -15.41
CA LYS A 79 6.70 1.69 -16.56
C LYS A 79 5.40 2.37 -16.14
N THR A 80 4.59 1.66 -15.34
CA THR A 80 3.32 2.19 -14.85
C THR A 80 3.51 3.47 -14.02
N ARG A 81 4.48 3.50 -13.10
CA ARG A 81 4.75 4.68 -12.26
C ARG A 81 5.11 5.89 -13.11
N VAL A 82 5.97 5.70 -14.11
CA VAL A 82 6.38 6.74 -15.06
C VAL A 82 5.20 7.20 -15.92
N GLN A 83 4.40 6.28 -16.45
CA GLN A 83 3.23 6.63 -17.26
C GLN A 83 2.21 7.45 -16.46
N VAL A 84 1.95 7.06 -15.21
CA VAL A 84 1.05 7.82 -14.32
C VAL A 84 1.62 9.20 -14.02
N LEU A 85 2.92 9.29 -13.69
CA LEU A 85 3.58 10.58 -13.49
C LEU A 85 3.43 11.48 -14.73
N MET A 86 3.70 10.95 -15.92
CA MET A 86 3.63 11.72 -17.15
C MET A 86 2.21 12.18 -17.48
N CYS A 87 1.21 11.33 -17.21
CA CYS A 87 -0.19 11.70 -17.32
C CYS A 87 -0.54 12.86 -16.37
N LEU A 88 -0.11 12.78 -15.10
CA LEU A 88 -0.29 13.85 -14.12
C LEU A 88 0.36 15.16 -14.55
N LEU A 89 1.61 15.10 -15.02
CA LEU A 89 2.34 16.28 -15.50
C LEU A 89 1.68 16.89 -16.75
N SER A 90 1.14 16.07 -17.66
CA SER A 90 0.38 16.54 -18.81
C SER A 90 -0.89 17.25 -18.38
N VAL A 91 -1.69 16.64 -17.49
CA VAL A 91 -2.93 17.25 -16.98
C VAL A 91 -2.63 18.55 -16.24
N ALA A 92 -1.57 18.59 -15.44
CA ALA A 92 -1.19 19.80 -14.73
C ALA A 92 -0.76 20.92 -15.69
N ARG A 93 0.00 20.59 -16.73
CA ARG A 93 0.38 21.51 -17.80
C ARG A 93 -0.86 22.04 -18.54
N ASP A 94 -1.75 21.15 -18.97
CA ASP A 94 -2.94 21.51 -19.75
C ASP A 94 -3.94 22.33 -18.93
N SER A 95 -4.00 22.09 -17.62
CA SER A 95 -4.85 22.83 -16.68
C SER A 95 -4.24 24.15 -16.21
N SER A 96 -3.07 24.54 -16.73
CA SER A 96 -2.30 25.72 -16.28
C SER A 96 -2.07 25.73 -14.76
N LEU A 97 -1.99 24.54 -14.15
CA LEU A 97 -1.62 24.43 -12.75
C LEU A 97 -0.15 24.78 -12.64
N ASP A 98 0.13 25.84 -11.91
CA ASP A 98 1.49 26.20 -11.58
C ASP A 98 2.05 25.13 -10.64
N ASN A 99 2.78 24.17 -11.22
CA ASN A 99 3.36 23.03 -10.51
C ASN A 99 4.23 23.47 -9.31
N TYR A 100 4.76 24.71 -9.34
CA TYR A 100 5.55 25.29 -8.27
C TYR A 100 4.73 25.61 -7.01
N SER A 101 3.48 26.03 -7.16
CA SER A 101 2.63 26.44 -6.03
C SER A 101 1.70 25.33 -5.54
N VAL A 102 1.29 24.41 -6.40
CA VAL A 102 0.29 23.38 -6.05
C VAL A 102 0.91 22.16 -5.38
N HIS A 103 2.12 21.74 -5.77
CA HIS A 103 2.71 20.49 -5.25
C HIS A 103 4.25 20.50 -5.15
N PRO A 104 4.85 21.30 -4.24
CA PRO A 104 6.30 21.50 -4.15
C PRO A 104 7.10 20.19 -3.97
N LYS A 105 6.57 19.24 -3.18
CA LYS A 105 7.18 17.92 -2.96
C LYS A 105 7.24 17.05 -4.23
N LEU A 106 6.23 17.18 -5.10
CA LEU A 106 6.22 16.44 -6.37
C LEU A 106 7.29 17.03 -7.30
N LEU A 107 7.37 18.36 -7.36
CA LEU A 107 8.39 19.07 -8.14
C LEU A 107 9.81 18.71 -7.68
N GLU A 108 10.05 18.64 -6.37
CA GLU A 108 11.35 18.27 -5.83
C GLU A 108 11.75 16.85 -6.23
N THR A 109 10.83 15.90 -6.08
CA THR A 109 11.09 14.48 -6.36
C THR A 109 11.24 14.17 -7.85
N ILE A 110 10.58 14.90 -8.76
CA ILE A 110 10.76 14.70 -10.21
C ILE A 110 12.04 15.31 -10.76
N LYS A 111 12.69 16.23 -10.04
CA LYS A 111 14.01 16.78 -10.44
C LYS A 111 15.08 15.69 -10.47
N LYS A 112 14.94 14.65 -9.64
CA LYS A 112 15.91 13.56 -9.53
C LYS A 112 15.21 12.20 -9.58
N ILE A 113 15.26 11.58 -10.75
CA ILE A 113 14.73 10.24 -10.96
C ILE A 113 15.88 9.24 -10.94
N HIS A 114 15.84 8.30 -9.99
CA HIS A 114 16.80 7.21 -9.86
C HIS A 114 16.38 6.04 -10.76
N CYS A 115 17.29 5.64 -11.64
CA CYS A 115 17.10 4.52 -12.57
C CYS A 115 18.26 3.52 -12.42
N ARG A 116 18.00 2.25 -12.72
CA ARG A 116 19.00 1.18 -12.79
C ARG A 116 18.86 0.43 -14.11
N LYS A 117 19.93 0.35 -14.88
CA LYS A 117 20.00 -0.53 -16.07
C LYS A 117 20.05 -1.98 -15.58
N ILE A 118 19.25 -2.84 -16.20
CA ILE A 118 19.34 -4.29 -16.03
C ILE A 118 19.59 -4.92 -17.40
N LEU A 119 20.35 -6.01 -17.43
CA LEU A 119 20.53 -6.84 -18.61
C LEU A 119 19.92 -8.21 -18.29
N LEU A 120 18.99 -8.67 -19.14
CA LEU A 120 18.39 -9.99 -19.06
C LEU A 120 18.58 -10.69 -20.41
N ALA A 121 18.72 -12.01 -20.40
CA ALA A 121 19.10 -12.76 -21.59
C ALA A 121 17.95 -12.91 -22.61
N SER A 122 16.70 -12.71 -22.19
CA SER A 122 15.52 -12.82 -23.08
C SER A 122 14.31 -12.02 -22.58
N LYS A 123 13.31 -11.82 -23.45
CA LYS A 123 12.03 -11.20 -23.06
C LYS A 123 11.20 -12.12 -22.15
N ARG A 124 11.42 -13.42 -22.27
CA ARG A 124 10.87 -14.43 -21.36
C ARG A 124 11.43 -14.28 -19.93
N GLU A 125 12.73 -14.12 -19.77
CA GLU A 125 13.33 -13.83 -18.46
C GLU A 125 12.84 -12.49 -17.89
N GLU A 126 12.68 -11.48 -18.74
CA GLU A 126 12.06 -10.20 -18.37
C GLU A 126 10.66 -10.39 -17.77
N MET A 127 9.80 -11.21 -18.37
CA MET A 127 8.49 -11.56 -17.80
C MET A 127 8.63 -12.19 -16.40
N LEU A 128 9.40 -13.26 -16.28
CA LEU A 128 9.50 -14.05 -15.04
C LEU A 128 10.07 -13.20 -13.89
N PHE A 129 11.08 -12.38 -14.21
CA PHE A 129 11.67 -11.45 -13.26
C PHE A 129 10.67 -10.37 -12.82
N ASN A 130 9.86 -9.86 -13.75
CA ASN A 130 8.81 -8.90 -13.45
C ASN A 130 7.73 -9.46 -12.51
N PHE A 131 7.32 -10.72 -12.71
CA PHE A 131 6.38 -11.38 -11.81
C PHE A 131 6.96 -11.56 -10.41
N LYS A 132 8.23 -11.95 -10.29
CA LYS A 132 8.92 -12.06 -9.00
C LYS A 132 9.01 -10.73 -8.26
N LEU A 133 9.31 -9.64 -8.97
CA LEU A 133 9.37 -8.30 -8.40
C LEU A 133 7.99 -7.73 -8.03
N SER A 134 6.94 -8.15 -8.73
CA SER A 134 5.56 -7.70 -8.51
C SER A 134 4.95 -8.19 -7.19
N VAL A 135 5.61 -9.11 -6.47
CA VAL A 135 5.16 -9.57 -5.13
C VAL A 135 5.82 -8.77 -3.99
N ARG A 136 6.79 -7.88 -4.28
CA ARG A 136 7.56 -7.14 -3.27
C ARG A 136 7.09 -5.68 -3.12
N GLY A 137 6.28 -5.38 -2.11
CA GLY A 137 5.86 -4.02 -1.68
C GLY A 137 4.38 -3.94 -1.26
N SER A 138 3.97 -2.85 -0.58
CA SER A 138 2.62 -2.69 0.02
C SER A 138 1.49 -2.46 -1.01
N ILE A 139 1.77 -1.76 -2.10
CA ILE A 139 0.81 -1.49 -3.20
C ILE A 139 0.77 -2.65 -4.21
N ARG A 140 1.66 -3.64 -4.03
CA ARG A 140 1.97 -4.66 -5.03
C ARG A 140 1.34 -5.98 -4.65
N LYS A 141 0.43 -6.45 -5.51
CA LYS A 141 -0.17 -7.78 -5.43
C LYS A 141 0.52 -8.71 -6.41
N ALA A 142 0.52 -10.00 -6.10
CA ALA A 142 0.88 -11.02 -7.08
C ALA A 142 0.07 -10.83 -8.38
N PRO A 143 0.68 -11.04 -9.56
CA PRO A 143 0.00 -10.84 -10.83
C PRO A 143 -1.31 -11.64 -10.89
N ASN A 144 -2.41 -10.97 -11.22
CA ASN A 144 -3.71 -11.63 -11.40
C ASN A 144 -3.75 -12.38 -12.75
N ILE A 145 -4.80 -13.17 -12.96
CA ILE A 145 -4.97 -14.00 -14.17
C ILE A 145 -4.93 -13.15 -15.45
N ILE A 146 -5.52 -11.95 -15.43
CA ILE A 146 -5.56 -11.08 -16.61
C ILE A 146 -4.18 -10.51 -16.91
N THR A 147 -3.44 -10.09 -15.87
CA THR A 147 -2.04 -9.69 -16.00
C THR A 147 -1.21 -10.82 -16.62
N TRP A 148 -1.41 -12.06 -16.18
CA TRP A 148 -0.76 -13.25 -16.75
C TRP A 148 -1.08 -13.42 -18.24
N VAL A 149 -2.36 -13.40 -18.61
CA VAL A 149 -2.82 -13.56 -20.00
C VAL A 149 -2.26 -12.45 -20.89
N THR A 150 -2.35 -11.19 -20.45
CA THR A 150 -1.84 -10.04 -21.21
C THR A 150 -0.33 -10.11 -21.39
N THR A 151 0.43 -10.44 -20.34
CA THR A 151 1.89 -10.52 -20.44
C THR A 151 2.36 -11.69 -21.31
N ILE A 152 1.72 -12.85 -21.26
CA ILE A 152 2.07 -13.97 -22.16
C ILE A 152 1.68 -13.65 -23.61
N ASN A 153 0.53 -13.00 -23.86
CA ASN A 153 0.18 -12.56 -25.20
C ASN A 153 1.18 -11.54 -25.75
N ASN A 154 1.63 -10.58 -24.93
CA ASN A 154 2.68 -9.65 -25.34
C ASN A 154 4.00 -10.38 -25.62
N LEU A 155 4.37 -11.39 -24.82
CA LEU A 155 5.58 -12.18 -25.07
C LEU A 155 5.54 -12.86 -26.45
N LYS A 156 4.39 -13.43 -26.84
CA LYS A 156 4.21 -14.04 -28.17
C LYS A 156 4.42 -13.04 -29.32
N VAL A 157 4.07 -11.77 -29.11
CA VAL A 157 4.32 -10.70 -30.09
C VAL A 157 5.80 -10.35 -30.15
N HIS A 158 6.51 -10.41 -29.03
CA HIS A 158 7.94 -10.11 -28.94
C HIS A 158 8.84 -11.22 -29.48
N GLU A 159 8.44 -12.49 -29.38
CA GLU A 159 9.23 -13.65 -29.80
C GLU A 159 8.42 -14.55 -30.76
N PRO A 160 8.11 -14.11 -31.99
CA PRO A 160 7.23 -14.84 -32.91
C PRO A 160 7.85 -16.13 -33.49
N ASN A 161 9.20 -16.27 -33.46
CA ASN A 161 9.95 -17.35 -34.14
C ASN A 161 10.80 -18.23 -33.20
N LEU A 162 10.39 -18.42 -31.94
CA LEU A 162 11.18 -19.26 -31.01
C LEU A 162 10.97 -20.77 -31.30
N ASP A 163 11.54 -21.23 -32.41
CA ASP A 163 11.80 -22.64 -32.71
C ASP A 163 13.32 -22.89 -32.74
N VAL A 164 13.72 -24.13 -32.45
CA VAL A 164 15.01 -24.54 -31.86
C VAL A 164 16.26 -24.24 -32.72
N ALA A 165 17.36 -23.89 -32.02
CA ALA A 165 18.78 -23.94 -32.42
C ALA A 165 19.41 -22.66 -33.00
N GLU A 166 20.05 -21.85 -32.14
CA GLU A 166 21.51 -21.65 -32.15
C GLU A 166 21.94 -20.75 -30.97
N LEU A 167 23.04 -21.14 -30.31
CA LEU A 167 23.68 -20.41 -29.23
C LEU A 167 24.78 -19.53 -29.83
N VAL A 168 24.66 -18.21 -29.69
CA VAL A 168 25.83 -17.32 -29.78
C VAL A 168 26.10 -16.75 -28.39
N PRO A 169 27.32 -16.89 -27.84
CA PRO A 169 27.66 -16.33 -26.55
C PRO A 169 27.87 -14.82 -26.68
N CYS A 170 27.07 -14.00 -26.01
CA CYS A 170 27.35 -12.58 -25.85
C CYS A 170 28.10 -12.32 -24.54
N SER A 171 29.28 -11.74 -24.71
CA SER A 171 30.19 -11.27 -23.67
C SER A 171 29.57 -10.13 -22.86
N ALA A 172 29.69 -10.19 -21.53
CA ALA A 172 29.37 -9.05 -20.67
C ALA A 172 30.54 -8.05 -20.64
N VAL A 173 30.28 -6.79 -20.98
CA VAL A 173 31.19 -5.67 -20.66
C VAL A 173 30.71 -5.02 -19.37
N VAL A 174 31.57 -5.06 -18.36
CA VAL A 174 31.40 -4.34 -17.08
C VAL A 174 32.32 -3.12 -17.10
N LEU A 175 31.78 -1.92 -16.91
CA LEU A 175 32.57 -0.76 -16.49
C LEU A 175 32.69 -0.82 -14.96
N TYR A 176 33.92 -0.98 -14.46
CA TYR A 176 34.25 -1.02 -13.03
C TYR A 176 34.52 0.37 -12.46
N SER A 177 34.28 0.50 -11.15
CA SER A 177 35.29 1.03 -10.23
C SER A 177 35.31 0.19 -8.93
N TRP A 178 36.25 -0.78 -8.88
CA TRP A 178 36.94 -1.51 -7.76
C TRP A 178 36.09 -2.05 -6.56
N TYR A 179 36.06 -3.32 -6.09
CA TYR A 179 36.85 -4.59 -6.18
C TYR A 179 35.92 -5.85 -6.03
N HIS A 180 36.42 -7.05 -6.43
CA HIS A 180 35.84 -8.42 -6.65
C HIS A 180 34.76 -9.02 -5.68
N GLU A 181 33.88 -9.99 -6.03
CA GLU A 181 34.03 -11.27 -6.76
C GLU A 181 32.68 -11.83 -7.32
N LEU A 182 32.72 -12.72 -8.34
CA LEU A 182 31.60 -13.11 -9.23
C LEU A 182 31.21 -14.61 -9.06
N VAL A 183 29.91 -14.94 -8.93
CA VAL A 183 29.40 -16.32 -8.99
C VAL A 183 28.46 -16.48 -10.20
N VAL A 184 28.79 -17.42 -11.09
CA VAL A 184 28.04 -17.78 -12.30
C VAL A 184 27.10 -18.96 -12.00
N PHE A 185 25.84 -18.86 -12.41
CA PHE A 185 24.96 -20.02 -12.54
C PHE A 185 24.44 -20.14 -13.98
N SER A 186 24.64 -21.32 -14.57
CA SER A 186 24.06 -21.74 -15.85
C SER A 186 22.69 -22.37 -15.60
N LEU A 187 21.70 -22.08 -16.47
CA LEU A 187 20.43 -22.81 -16.54
C LEU A 187 20.26 -23.45 -17.93
N PRO A 188 19.57 -24.60 -18.02
CA PRO A 188 19.48 -25.44 -19.22
C PRO A 188 18.53 -24.88 -20.30
N PRO A 189 18.61 -25.38 -21.55
CA PRO A 189 17.87 -24.86 -22.70
C PRO A 189 16.34 -25.03 -22.62
N LEU A 190 15.64 -24.09 -23.27
CA LEU A 190 14.20 -23.89 -23.23
C LEU A 190 13.45 -24.80 -24.23
N VAL A 191 12.31 -25.34 -23.77
CA VAL A 191 11.30 -26.06 -24.57
C VAL A 191 10.08 -25.12 -24.74
N GLY A 192 9.39 -25.23 -25.89
CA GLY A 192 8.43 -24.29 -26.48
C GLY A 192 7.43 -23.50 -25.59
N LEU A 193 6.93 -22.40 -26.16
CA LEU A 193 6.04 -21.39 -25.56
C LEU A 193 4.60 -21.90 -25.34
N SER A 194 4.39 -22.78 -24.34
CA SER A 194 3.06 -23.17 -23.87
C SER A 194 2.73 -22.46 -22.55
N PRO A 195 1.48 -22.01 -22.29
CA PRO A 195 1.10 -21.47 -20.98
C PRO A 195 1.46 -22.43 -19.83
N ALA A 196 1.39 -23.74 -20.06
CA ALA A 196 1.77 -24.76 -19.10
C ALA A 196 3.30 -24.84 -18.83
N SER A 197 4.17 -24.51 -19.78
CA SER A 197 5.62 -24.44 -19.57
C SER A 197 5.99 -23.18 -18.79
N GLU A 198 5.37 -22.03 -19.10
CA GLU A 198 5.62 -20.77 -18.36
C GLU A 198 5.18 -20.83 -16.91
N ILE A 199 3.99 -21.42 -16.65
CA ILE A 199 3.50 -21.61 -15.27
C ILE A 199 4.47 -22.49 -14.47
N ARG A 200 4.97 -23.59 -15.07
CA ARG A 200 5.93 -24.50 -14.42
C ARG A 200 7.24 -23.78 -14.09
N GLN A 201 7.78 -23.01 -15.02
CA GLN A 201 9.04 -22.30 -14.81
C GLN A 201 8.90 -21.17 -13.78
N ASN A 202 7.82 -20.39 -13.83
CA ASN A 202 7.52 -19.40 -12.81
C ASN A 202 7.39 -20.02 -11.41
N ASN A 203 6.74 -21.18 -11.31
CA ASN A 203 6.56 -21.86 -10.04
C ASN A 203 7.86 -22.40 -9.45
N ALA A 204 8.80 -22.83 -10.30
CA ALA A 204 10.12 -23.29 -9.88
C ALA A 204 10.96 -22.16 -9.25
N GLY A 205 10.79 -20.92 -9.71
CA GLY A 205 11.57 -19.76 -9.25
C GLY A 205 10.94 -18.91 -8.13
N ASN A 206 9.73 -19.25 -7.66
CA ASN A 206 8.95 -18.47 -6.70
C ASN A 206 8.61 -19.22 -5.41
N SER A 207 8.41 -18.46 -4.32
CA SER A 207 7.91 -18.99 -3.05
C SER A 207 6.47 -19.51 -3.18
N ARG A 208 6.01 -20.34 -2.25
CA ARG A 208 4.65 -20.93 -2.26
C ARG A 208 3.52 -19.91 -2.43
N ALA A 209 3.70 -18.68 -1.92
CA ALA A 209 2.74 -17.59 -2.07
C ALA A 209 2.75 -16.93 -3.48
N GLY A 210 3.87 -17.02 -4.21
CA GLY A 210 4.02 -16.50 -5.58
C GLY A 210 3.79 -17.56 -6.68
N GLN A 211 3.53 -18.81 -6.30
CA GLN A 211 3.25 -19.89 -7.24
C GLN A 211 1.81 -19.80 -7.78
N LEU A 212 1.65 -20.04 -9.07
CA LEU A 212 0.37 -20.16 -9.74
C LEU A 212 -0.05 -21.64 -9.73
N LEU A 213 -0.89 -22.02 -8.77
CA LEU A 213 -1.37 -23.39 -8.58
C LEU A 213 -2.91 -23.48 -8.65
N GLY A 214 -3.43 -24.69 -8.80
CA GLY A 214 -4.87 -24.98 -8.68
C GLY A 214 -5.72 -24.25 -9.72
N THR A 215 -6.79 -23.58 -9.25
CA THR A 215 -7.79 -22.92 -10.09
C THR A 215 -7.22 -21.72 -10.85
N LYS A 216 -6.26 -20.99 -10.30
CA LYS A 216 -5.54 -19.90 -11.00
C LYS A 216 -4.82 -20.39 -12.24
N ALA A 217 -4.07 -21.48 -12.12
CA ALA A 217 -3.36 -22.09 -13.26
C ALA A 217 -4.31 -22.71 -14.29
N ALA A 218 -5.44 -23.25 -13.84
CA ALA A 218 -6.48 -23.73 -14.75
C ALA A 218 -7.14 -22.57 -15.51
N ALA A 219 -7.43 -21.45 -14.86
CA ALA A 219 -8.02 -20.27 -15.49
C ALA A 219 -7.12 -19.63 -16.55
N VAL A 220 -5.82 -19.43 -16.26
CA VAL A 220 -4.87 -18.91 -17.25
C VAL A 220 -4.84 -19.80 -18.50
N ARG A 221 -4.77 -21.13 -18.33
CA ARG A 221 -4.82 -22.07 -19.46
C ARG A 221 -6.13 -22.00 -20.22
N CYS A 222 -7.27 -21.98 -19.53
CA CYS A 222 -8.57 -21.89 -20.19
C CYS A 222 -8.67 -20.63 -21.05
N ILE A 223 -8.33 -19.46 -20.51
CA ILE A 223 -8.41 -18.19 -21.25
C ILE A 223 -7.47 -18.17 -22.45
N MET A 224 -6.24 -18.66 -22.29
CA MET A 224 -5.23 -18.59 -23.36
C MET A 224 -5.39 -19.63 -24.46
N GLU A 225 -5.91 -20.82 -24.12
CA GLU A 225 -5.94 -21.97 -25.04
C GLU A 225 -7.36 -22.27 -25.54
N GLN A 226 -8.40 -21.89 -24.81
CA GLN A 226 -9.78 -22.38 -25.06
C GLN A 226 -10.83 -21.28 -25.21
N TYR A 227 -10.61 -20.05 -24.73
CA TYR A 227 -11.52 -18.93 -24.99
C TYR A 227 -11.31 -18.36 -26.40
N ASP A 228 -12.39 -17.82 -26.97
CA ASP A 228 -12.31 -17.11 -28.25
C ASP A 228 -11.60 -15.74 -28.11
N ALA A 229 -10.91 -15.29 -29.15
CA ALA A 229 -10.10 -14.08 -29.11
C ALA A 229 -10.91 -12.80 -28.79
N GLN A 230 -12.19 -12.75 -29.19
CA GLN A 230 -13.07 -11.62 -28.90
C GLN A 230 -13.44 -11.58 -27.42
N ALA A 231 -13.72 -12.73 -26.81
CA ALA A 231 -13.97 -12.86 -25.39
C ALA A 231 -12.73 -12.52 -24.55
N VAL A 232 -11.55 -12.99 -24.95
CA VAL A 232 -10.29 -12.64 -24.27
C VAL A 232 -10.07 -11.12 -24.31
N THR A 233 -10.25 -10.49 -25.47
CA THR A 233 -10.11 -9.03 -25.63
C THR A 233 -11.12 -8.27 -24.78
N ALA A 234 -12.38 -8.71 -24.76
CA ALA A 234 -13.43 -8.08 -23.96
C ALA A 234 -13.15 -8.18 -22.46
N ILE A 235 -12.67 -9.35 -21.99
CA ILE A 235 -12.30 -9.56 -20.59
C ILE A 235 -11.11 -8.66 -20.21
N ILE A 236 -10.08 -8.59 -21.05
CA ILE A 236 -8.91 -7.74 -20.81
C ILE A 236 -9.32 -6.27 -20.75
N ASN A 237 -10.03 -5.76 -21.76
CA ASN A 237 -10.44 -4.36 -21.82
C ASN A 237 -11.32 -3.98 -20.62
N TYR A 238 -12.29 -4.83 -20.27
CA TYR A 238 -13.14 -4.57 -19.12
C TYR A 238 -12.36 -4.54 -17.80
N THR A 239 -11.39 -5.44 -17.65
CA THR A 239 -10.53 -5.50 -16.46
C THR A 239 -9.61 -4.28 -16.37
N LEU A 240 -9.07 -3.80 -17.50
CA LEU A 240 -8.25 -2.60 -17.54
C LEU A 240 -9.07 -1.35 -17.16
N GLU A 241 -10.30 -1.24 -17.68
CA GLU A 241 -11.22 -0.13 -17.40
C GLU A 241 -11.66 -0.06 -15.94
N ASN A 242 -11.93 -1.22 -15.30
CA ASN A 242 -12.61 -1.26 -13.99
C ASN A 242 -11.71 -1.76 -12.84
N GLY A 243 -10.55 -2.34 -13.15
CA GLY A 243 -9.67 -3.03 -12.20
C GLY A 243 -10.14 -4.45 -11.88
N HIS A 244 -9.21 -5.37 -11.59
CA HIS A 244 -9.51 -6.80 -11.37
C HIS A 244 -10.51 -7.08 -10.25
N GLU A 245 -10.52 -6.29 -9.18
CA GLU A 245 -11.45 -6.46 -8.06
C GLU A 245 -12.89 -6.09 -8.43
N SER A 246 -13.08 -5.22 -9.42
CA SER A 246 -14.37 -4.73 -9.89
C SER A 246 -14.84 -5.45 -11.15
N THR A 247 -14.38 -6.69 -11.37
CA THR A 247 -14.83 -7.54 -12.48
C THR A 247 -15.89 -8.54 -12.02
N PRO A 248 -16.76 -9.06 -12.92
CA PRO A 248 -17.67 -10.14 -12.58
C PRO A 248 -16.97 -11.48 -12.35
N TRP A 249 -15.68 -11.60 -12.68
CA TRP A 249 -15.00 -12.89 -12.73
C TRP A 249 -14.16 -13.17 -11.49
N SER A 250 -14.30 -14.41 -11.01
CA SER A 250 -13.40 -15.04 -10.04
C SER A 250 -12.46 -16.04 -10.74
N ASP A 251 -11.35 -16.40 -10.08
CA ASP A 251 -10.43 -17.44 -10.57
C ASP A 251 -11.17 -18.77 -10.84
N ASP A 252 -12.14 -19.10 -9.98
CA ASP A 252 -12.94 -20.30 -10.10
C ASP A 252 -13.90 -20.23 -11.30
N SER A 253 -14.50 -19.06 -11.56
CA SER A 253 -15.38 -18.85 -12.72
C SER A 253 -14.65 -19.01 -14.05
N LEU A 254 -13.44 -18.44 -14.18
CA LEU A 254 -12.64 -18.48 -15.41
C LEU A 254 -11.96 -19.84 -15.63
N SER A 255 -11.88 -20.67 -14.59
CA SER A 255 -11.37 -22.04 -14.69
C SER A 255 -12.42 -23.07 -15.15
N SER A 256 -13.70 -22.68 -15.28
CA SER A 256 -14.74 -23.64 -15.61
C SER A 256 -14.73 -24.03 -17.08
N LYS A 257 -14.49 -25.32 -17.33
CA LYS A 257 -14.60 -25.91 -18.67
C LYS A 257 -16.01 -25.88 -19.23
N LYS A 258 -17.04 -25.72 -18.38
CA LYS A 258 -18.42 -25.67 -18.84
C LYS A 258 -18.78 -24.37 -19.54
N CYS A 259 -17.96 -23.34 -19.36
CA CYS A 259 -18.12 -22.04 -20.01
C CYS A 259 -17.37 -21.98 -21.36
N LEU A 260 -16.74 -23.07 -21.80
CA LEU A 260 -15.90 -23.06 -22.99
C LEU A 260 -16.69 -23.45 -24.24
N PRO A 261 -16.39 -22.85 -25.40
CA PRO A 261 -17.00 -23.25 -26.67
C PRO A 261 -16.87 -24.76 -26.91
N GLY A 262 -17.96 -25.39 -27.33
CA GLY A 262 -18.04 -26.82 -27.58
C GLY A 262 -18.37 -27.68 -26.36
N TYR A 263 -18.40 -27.13 -25.15
CA TYR A 263 -18.92 -27.84 -23.99
C TYR A 263 -20.42 -28.14 -24.16
N GLN A 264 -20.83 -29.33 -23.74
CA GLN A 264 -22.19 -29.82 -23.84
C GLN A 264 -22.78 -30.03 -22.45
N PHE A 265 -23.76 -29.21 -22.07
CA PHE A 265 -24.52 -29.44 -20.83
C PHE A 265 -25.32 -30.75 -20.95
N LYS A 266 -25.27 -31.57 -19.89
CA LYS A 266 -25.96 -32.86 -19.86
C LYS A 266 -27.46 -32.64 -19.65
N SER A 267 -28.27 -33.18 -20.54
CA SER A 267 -29.73 -33.22 -20.40
C SER A 267 -30.27 -34.63 -20.65
N ASN A 268 -31.18 -35.06 -19.78
CA ASN A 268 -31.94 -36.31 -19.93
C ASN A 268 -33.25 -36.08 -20.73
N ALA A 269 -33.55 -34.85 -21.15
CA ALA A 269 -34.79 -34.47 -21.82
C ALA A 269 -34.76 -34.68 -23.35
N GLY A 270 -33.95 -35.63 -23.83
CA GLY A 270 -33.87 -36.00 -25.25
C GLY A 270 -32.87 -35.18 -26.08
N PRO A 271 -32.72 -35.53 -27.38
CA PRO A 271 -31.66 -35.02 -28.25
C PRO A 271 -31.79 -33.52 -28.59
N VAL A 272 -33.01 -32.97 -28.62
CA VAL A 272 -33.25 -31.54 -28.84
C VAL A 272 -32.63 -30.70 -27.72
N TRP A 273 -32.88 -31.09 -26.46
CA TRP A 273 -32.30 -30.42 -25.30
C TRP A 273 -30.79 -30.61 -25.16
N GLN A 274 -30.27 -31.75 -25.65
CA GLN A 274 -28.84 -31.90 -25.78
C GLN A 274 -28.30 -30.90 -26.81
N ALA A 275 -28.87 -30.75 -27.99
CA ALA A 275 -28.39 -29.76 -28.96
C ALA A 275 -28.36 -28.32 -28.41
N ARG A 276 -29.39 -27.92 -27.64
CA ARG A 276 -29.51 -26.56 -27.05
C ARG A 276 -28.52 -26.24 -25.95
N GLY A 277 -27.92 -27.25 -25.32
CA GLY A 277 -26.92 -27.09 -24.27
C GLY A 277 -25.48 -26.91 -24.76
N LYS A 278 -25.25 -26.71 -26.07
CA LYS A 278 -23.90 -26.60 -26.63
C LYS A 278 -23.39 -25.16 -26.60
N VAL A 279 -22.35 -24.89 -25.82
CA VAL A 279 -21.78 -23.55 -25.66
C VAL A 279 -21.11 -23.10 -26.95
N THR A 280 -21.39 -21.86 -27.37
CA THR A 280 -20.85 -21.27 -28.61
C THR A 280 -20.07 -19.99 -28.38
N LYS A 281 -20.60 -19.02 -27.61
CA LYS A 281 -19.92 -17.76 -27.22
C LYS A 281 -20.35 -17.30 -25.82
N VAL A 282 -19.45 -16.70 -25.03
CA VAL A 282 -19.70 -16.30 -23.62
C VAL A 282 -19.36 -14.83 -23.39
N LEU A 283 -20.36 -13.93 -23.48
CA LEU A 283 -20.14 -12.49 -23.26
C LEU A 283 -21.22 -11.73 -22.44
N ARG A 284 -22.32 -12.37 -22.01
CA ARG A 284 -23.41 -11.69 -21.27
C ARG A 284 -23.01 -11.15 -19.88
N GLN A 285 -21.98 -11.74 -19.28
CA GLN A 285 -21.54 -11.41 -17.91
C GLN A 285 -21.13 -9.94 -17.75
N ILE A 286 -20.52 -9.34 -18.79
CA ILE A 286 -20.04 -7.95 -18.77
C ILE A 286 -21.22 -6.98 -18.70
N ASP A 287 -22.24 -7.18 -19.54
CA ASP A 287 -23.35 -6.25 -19.67
C ASP A 287 -24.28 -6.29 -18.45
N MET A 288 -24.49 -7.48 -17.87
CA MET A 288 -25.21 -7.63 -16.60
C MET A 288 -24.49 -6.89 -15.46
N PHE A 289 -23.16 -6.99 -15.41
CA PHE A 289 -22.37 -6.32 -14.38
C PHE A 289 -22.31 -4.80 -14.54
N ARG A 290 -22.30 -4.30 -15.79
CA ARG A 290 -22.37 -2.86 -16.09
C ARG A 290 -23.68 -2.22 -15.60
N LYS A 291 -24.81 -2.93 -15.75
CA LYS A 291 -26.13 -2.46 -15.32
C LYS A 291 -26.34 -2.48 -13.81
N MET A 292 -25.59 -3.31 -13.09
CA MET A 292 -25.65 -3.33 -11.63
C MET A 292 -24.97 -2.08 -11.02
N PRO A 293 -25.62 -1.39 -10.05
CA PRO A 293 -24.99 -0.33 -9.28
C PRO A 293 -23.71 -0.82 -8.57
N PRO A 294 -22.65 -0.01 -8.46
CA PRO A 294 -21.39 -0.42 -7.84
C PRO A 294 -21.50 -1.13 -6.48
N PRO A 295 -22.39 -0.74 -5.55
CA PRO A 295 -22.53 -1.42 -4.26
C PRO A 295 -23.07 -2.85 -4.35
N LEU A 296 -23.77 -3.18 -5.44
CA LEU A 296 -24.41 -4.48 -5.67
C LEU A 296 -23.57 -5.42 -6.53
N ARG A 297 -22.46 -4.91 -7.10
CA ARG A 297 -21.54 -5.68 -7.93
C ARG A 297 -20.77 -6.69 -7.07
N LYS A 298 -21.02 -7.97 -7.29
CA LYS A 298 -20.31 -9.09 -6.63
C LYS A 298 -19.72 -10.02 -7.68
N LYS A 299 -18.48 -10.48 -7.46
CA LYS A 299 -17.86 -11.50 -8.31
C LYS A 299 -18.78 -12.72 -8.39
N MET A 300 -19.01 -13.20 -9.59
CA MET A 300 -19.82 -14.37 -9.84
C MET A 300 -19.08 -15.60 -9.31
N ASP A 301 -19.84 -16.47 -8.64
CA ASP A 301 -19.34 -17.78 -8.32
C ASP A 301 -19.32 -18.68 -9.58
N LYS A 302 -18.71 -19.84 -9.43
CA LYS A 302 -18.61 -20.82 -10.50
C LYS A 302 -19.97 -21.29 -11.01
N GLN A 303 -20.95 -21.51 -10.12
CA GLN A 303 -22.27 -22.02 -10.51
C GLN A 303 -23.07 -20.99 -11.30
N GLN A 304 -23.05 -19.72 -10.89
CA GLN A 304 -23.67 -18.60 -11.59
C GLN A 304 -23.09 -18.43 -12.99
N THR A 305 -21.76 -18.54 -13.10
CA THR A 305 -21.05 -18.45 -14.38
C THR A 305 -21.46 -19.59 -15.32
N GLU A 306 -21.57 -20.81 -14.79
CA GLU A 306 -22.01 -21.99 -15.54
C GLU A 306 -23.48 -21.89 -15.98
N ALA A 307 -24.37 -21.38 -15.11
CA ALA A 307 -25.77 -21.16 -15.46
C ALA A 307 -25.93 -20.14 -16.59
N LEU A 308 -25.22 -19.02 -16.53
CA LEU A 308 -25.22 -18.01 -17.60
C LEU A 308 -24.65 -18.56 -18.92
N ALA A 309 -23.69 -19.49 -18.85
CA ALA A 309 -23.17 -20.17 -20.03
C ALA A 309 -24.19 -21.14 -20.65
N GLU A 310 -24.96 -21.87 -19.84
CA GLU A 310 -26.07 -22.72 -20.29
C GLU A 310 -27.20 -21.89 -20.92
N GLU A 311 -27.59 -20.78 -20.28
CA GLU A 311 -28.58 -19.84 -20.82
C GLU A 311 -28.12 -19.23 -22.17
N ALA A 312 -26.84 -18.82 -22.27
CA ALA A 312 -26.30 -18.30 -23.53
C ALA A 312 -26.24 -19.36 -24.64
N ALA A 313 -25.89 -20.61 -24.30
CA ALA A 313 -25.91 -21.74 -25.22
C ALA A 313 -27.31 -21.98 -25.78
N PHE A 314 -28.32 -21.95 -24.90
CA PHE A 314 -29.72 -22.10 -25.27
C PHE A 314 -30.15 -21.02 -26.26
N VAL A 315 -29.94 -19.75 -25.92
CA VAL A 315 -30.35 -18.60 -26.77
C VAL A 315 -29.73 -18.68 -28.16
N MET A 316 -28.42 -18.94 -28.26
CA MET A 316 -27.73 -19.03 -29.55
C MET A 316 -28.17 -20.25 -30.37
N THR A 317 -28.58 -21.34 -29.72
CA THR A 317 -29.07 -22.53 -30.43
C THR A 317 -30.50 -22.31 -30.93
N VAL A 318 -31.35 -21.66 -30.14
CA VAL A 318 -32.71 -21.28 -30.56
C VAL A 318 -32.65 -20.39 -31.81
N VAL A 319 -31.72 -19.44 -31.89
CA VAL A 319 -31.51 -18.61 -33.10
C VAL A 319 -31.26 -19.49 -34.34
N LYS A 320 -30.38 -20.48 -34.22
CA LYS A 320 -30.08 -21.41 -35.32
C LYS A 320 -31.27 -22.30 -35.68
N GLU A 321 -32.02 -22.77 -34.68
CA GLU A 321 -33.23 -23.56 -34.88
C GLU A 321 -34.29 -22.73 -35.63
N VAL A 322 -34.52 -21.48 -35.24
CA VAL A 322 -35.47 -20.59 -35.94
C VAL A 322 -35.04 -20.37 -37.39
N GLN A 323 -33.76 -20.10 -37.64
CA GLN A 323 -33.22 -19.94 -38.99
C GLN A 323 -33.36 -21.19 -39.86
N SER A 324 -33.33 -22.39 -39.25
CA SER A 324 -33.56 -23.65 -39.97
C SER A 324 -35.03 -23.89 -40.33
N VAL A 325 -35.96 -23.28 -39.58
CA VAL A 325 -37.40 -23.45 -39.75
C VAL A 325 -38.01 -22.36 -40.63
N MET A 326 -37.45 -21.14 -40.60
CA MET A 326 -37.97 -19.98 -41.33
C MET A 326 -36.82 -19.02 -41.70
N PRO A 327 -36.85 -18.40 -42.90
CA PRO A 327 -35.82 -17.45 -43.35
C PRO A 327 -35.96 -16.08 -42.67
N VAL A 328 -35.81 -16.03 -41.35
CA VAL A 328 -35.71 -14.77 -40.58
C VAL A 328 -34.28 -14.26 -40.69
N SER A 329 -34.10 -12.96 -40.92
CA SER A 329 -32.77 -12.37 -41.03
C SER A 329 -31.99 -12.47 -39.71
N THR A 330 -30.68 -12.69 -39.80
CA THR A 330 -29.80 -12.76 -38.63
C THR A 330 -29.85 -11.48 -37.80
N GLU A 331 -30.02 -10.33 -38.44
CA GLU A 331 -30.10 -9.02 -37.78
C GLU A 331 -31.35 -8.89 -36.91
N VAL A 332 -32.51 -9.39 -37.38
CA VAL A 332 -33.76 -9.35 -36.60
C VAL A 332 -33.64 -10.24 -35.38
N LEU A 333 -33.16 -11.48 -35.53
CA LEU A 333 -32.94 -12.37 -34.39
C LEU A 333 -31.87 -11.84 -33.42
N GLN A 334 -30.85 -11.16 -33.94
CA GLN A 334 -29.85 -10.51 -33.10
C GLN A 334 -30.47 -9.38 -32.27
N ASN A 335 -31.20 -8.45 -32.89
CA ASN A 335 -31.78 -7.29 -32.23
C ASN A 335 -32.94 -7.65 -31.29
N ASP A 336 -33.88 -8.47 -31.77
CA ASP A 336 -35.15 -8.71 -31.08
C ASP A 336 -35.10 -9.85 -30.08
N TRP A 337 -34.05 -10.69 -30.10
CA TRP A 337 -33.89 -11.81 -29.19
C TRP A 337 -32.55 -11.78 -28.45
N VAL A 338 -31.43 -11.86 -29.17
CA VAL A 338 -30.10 -11.99 -28.55
C VAL A 338 -29.74 -10.72 -27.76
N ASP A 339 -29.98 -9.53 -28.31
CA ASP A 339 -29.65 -8.27 -27.67
C ASP A 339 -30.61 -7.91 -26.52
N LYS A 340 -31.88 -8.34 -26.61
CA LYS A 340 -32.82 -8.26 -25.47
C LYS A 340 -32.37 -9.16 -24.31
N TYR A 341 -31.99 -10.40 -24.60
CA TYR A 341 -31.40 -11.30 -23.61
C TYR A 341 -30.09 -10.74 -23.02
N ARG A 342 -29.21 -10.20 -23.87
CA ARG A 342 -27.92 -9.61 -23.47
C ARG A 342 -28.09 -8.35 -22.63
N SER A 343 -29.06 -7.52 -22.96
CA SER A 343 -29.42 -6.33 -22.20
C SER A 343 -30.22 -6.65 -20.93
N GLY A 344 -30.68 -7.89 -20.76
CA GLY A 344 -31.36 -8.33 -19.56
C GLY A 344 -32.81 -7.88 -19.48
N ASP A 345 -33.50 -7.91 -20.62
CA ASP A 345 -34.95 -7.81 -20.70
C ASP A 345 -35.60 -8.89 -19.81
N SER A 346 -36.54 -8.48 -18.95
CA SER A 346 -37.09 -9.37 -17.92
C SER A 346 -37.94 -10.49 -18.51
N ASP A 347 -38.67 -10.22 -19.58
CA ASP A 347 -39.57 -11.18 -20.21
C ASP A 347 -38.75 -12.27 -20.92
N VAL A 348 -37.74 -11.86 -21.69
CA VAL A 348 -36.82 -12.78 -22.37
C VAL A 348 -36.05 -13.66 -21.37
N ILE A 349 -35.56 -13.09 -20.26
CA ILE A 349 -34.86 -13.87 -19.24
C ILE A 349 -35.77 -14.94 -18.62
N LEU A 350 -36.98 -14.55 -18.21
CA LEU A 350 -37.92 -15.45 -17.55
C LEU A 350 -38.33 -16.59 -18.49
N GLU A 351 -38.53 -16.31 -19.77
CA GLU A 351 -38.82 -17.34 -20.76
C GLU A 351 -37.65 -18.32 -20.95
N VAL A 352 -36.42 -17.81 -21.07
CA VAL A 352 -35.21 -18.66 -21.19
C VAL A 352 -35.02 -19.53 -19.95
N GLN A 353 -35.14 -18.97 -18.76
CA GLN A 353 -34.98 -19.70 -17.50
C GLN A 353 -36.10 -20.73 -17.29
N SER A 354 -37.35 -20.35 -17.58
CA SER A 354 -38.50 -21.26 -17.52
C SER A 354 -38.33 -22.43 -18.49
N ALA A 355 -37.89 -22.16 -19.72
CA ALA A 355 -37.64 -23.21 -20.71
C ALA A 355 -36.54 -24.18 -20.23
N ILE A 356 -35.42 -23.67 -19.72
CA ILE A 356 -34.29 -24.50 -19.23
C ILE A 356 -34.68 -25.30 -17.99
N MET A 357 -35.46 -24.72 -17.07
CA MET A 357 -35.89 -25.37 -15.84
C MET A 357 -36.92 -26.48 -16.09
N ASN A 358 -37.93 -26.20 -16.92
CA ASN A 358 -39.03 -27.15 -17.17
C ASN A 358 -38.69 -28.18 -18.25
N ARG A 359 -37.78 -27.86 -19.17
CA ARG A 359 -37.35 -28.71 -20.29
C ARG A 359 -38.51 -29.25 -21.14
N ASN A 360 -39.65 -28.56 -21.14
CA ASN A 360 -40.88 -28.96 -21.82
C ASN A 360 -41.08 -28.29 -23.19
N CYS A 361 -40.30 -27.26 -23.50
CA CYS A 361 -40.27 -26.61 -24.81
C CYS A 361 -39.55 -27.51 -25.83
N LEU A 362 -40.29 -28.32 -26.59
CA LEU A 362 -39.75 -29.17 -27.66
C LEU A 362 -39.72 -28.43 -29.00
N ASN A 363 -40.55 -27.40 -29.17
CA ASN A 363 -40.58 -26.55 -30.36
C ASN A 363 -40.17 -25.12 -30.00
N VAL A 364 -39.37 -24.47 -30.85
CA VAL A 364 -38.99 -23.04 -30.66
C VAL A 364 -40.20 -22.11 -30.62
N ARG A 365 -41.35 -22.51 -31.21
CA ARG A 365 -42.61 -21.77 -31.13
C ARG A 365 -43.26 -21.78 -29.75
N ASP A 366 -42.82 -22.65 -28.84
CA ASP A 366 -43.33 -22.68 -27.46
C ASP A 366 -42.74 -21.51 -26.62
N ILE A 367 -41.74 -20.80 -27.15
CA ILE A 367 -41.14 -19.61 -26.54
C ILE A 367 -41.88 -18.38 -27.08
N GLY A 368 -42.64 -17.70 -26.23
CA GLY A 368 -43.63 -16.68 -26.65
C GLY A 368 -43.03 -15.51 -27.44
N SER A 369 -41.90 -15.00 -26.99
CA SER A 369 -41.12 -13.98 -27.70
C SER A 369 -40.60 -14.43 -29.08
N VAL A 370 -40.13 -15.67 -29.22
CA VAL A 370 -39.69 -16.25 -30.50
C VAL A 370 -40.89 -16.46 -31.42
N GLN A 371 -42.00 -16.94 -30.87
CA GLN A 371 -43.26 -17.09 -31.60
C GLN A 371 -43.74 -15.75 -32.16
N ALA A 372 -43.61 -14.66 -31.40
CA ALA A 372 -43.94 -13.31 -31.85
C ALA A 372 -43.06 -12.88 -33.03
N ILE A 373 -41.74 -13.14 -32.98
CA ILE A 373 -40.80 -12.85 -34.08
C ILE A 373 -41.15 -13.69 -35.32
N MET A 374 -41.48 -14.97 -35.16
CA MET A 374 -41.85 -15.84 -36.27
C MET A 374 -43.19 -15.42 -36.90
N ASN A 375 -44.16 -14.99 -36.09
CA ASN A 375 -45.48 -14.57 -36.57
C ASN A 375 -45.43 -13.22 -37.30
N SER A 376 -44.62 -12.27 -36.83
CA SER A 376 -44.44 -10.98 -37.51
C SER A 376 -43.77 -11.15 -38.88
N HIS A 377 -42.92 -12.16 -39.03
CA HIS A 377 -42.24 -12.48 -40.29
C HIS A 377 -43.05 -13.39 -41.24
N ALA A 378 -44.05 -14.13 -40.73
CA ALA A 378 -44.91 -15.03 -41.50
C ALA A 378 -46.15 -14.35 -42.11
N ALA A 379 -46.47 -13.12 -41.70
CA ALA A 379 -47.59 -12.37 -42.26
C ALA A 379 -47.25 -11.90 -43.70
N PRO A 380 -48.08 -12.21 -44.72
CA PRO A 380 -47.89 -11.66 -46.05
C PRO A 380 -48.14 -10.15 -45.99
N LEU A 381 -47.12 -9.36 -46.32
CA LEU A 381 -47.28 -7.92 -46.60
C LEU A 381 -48.13 -7.77 -47.87
N ALA A 382 -49.44 -7.64 -47.68
CA ALA A 382 -50.39 -7.32 -48.75
C ALA A 382 -50.52 -5.79 -48.92
N GLY A 383 -49.99 -5.29 -50.03
CA GLY A 383 -50.72 -4.46 -51.00
C GLY A 383 -51.16 -3.02 -50.66
N ASN A 384 -50.39 -2.06 -51.20
CA ASN A 384 -50.79 -0.85 -51.96
C ASN A 384 -51.93 0.07 -51.49
N SER A 385 -51.62 1.38 -51.38
CA SER A 385 -52.50 2.46 -51.85
C SER A 385 -51.69 3.64 -52.42
N ASN A 386 -51.68 3.77 -53.75
CA ASN A 386 -50.88 4.73 -54.53
C ASN A 386 -51.47 6.14 -54.64
N THR A 387 -52.22 6.61 -53.64
CA THR A 387 -52.81 7.97 -53.66
C THR A 387 -52.57 8.81 -52.41
N VAL A 388 -51.88 8.26 -51.39
CA VAL A 388 -51.54 8.98 -50.13
C VAL A 388 -50.04 9.35 -50.05
N ALA A 389 -49.20 8.82 -50.95
CA ALA A 389 -47.73 8.88 -50.85
C ALA A 389 -47.12 10.29 -50.91
N VAL A 390 -47.77 11.26 -51.57
CA VAL A 390 -47.20 12.60 -51.74
C VAL A 390 -47.45 13.50 -50.51
N GLN A 391 -48.61 13.39 -49.83
CA GLN A 391 -48.88 14.14 -48.60
C GLN A 391 -48.27 13.49 -47.34
N MET A 392 -48.14 12.15 -47.32
CA MET A 392 -47.49 11.44 -46.21
C MET A 392 -45.97 11.65 -46.20
N SER A 393 -45.34 11.83 -47.37
CA SER A 393 -43.92 12.15 -47.52
C SER A 393 -43.55 13.49 -46.88
N GLU A 394 -44.36 14.53 -47.09
CA GLU A 394 -44.13 15.85 -46.48
C GLU A 394 -44.37 15.85 -44.96
N LEU A 395 -45.37 15.10 -44.50
CA LEU A 395 -45.63 14.90 -43.07
C LEU A 395 -44.54 14.06 -42.41
N GLN A 396 -44.01 13.03 -43.07
CA GLN A 396 -42.86 12.25 -42.61
C GLN A 396 -41.58 13.07 -42.59
N ALA A 397 -41.34 13.90 -43.61
CA ALA A 397 -40.21 14.83 -43.65
C ALA A 397 -40.30 15.86 -42.51
N SER A 398 -41.49 16.44 -42.27
CA SER A 398 -41.72 17.39 -41.17
C SER A 398 -41.60 16.71 -39.80
N THR A 399 -42.08 15.48 -39.66
CA THR A 399 -41.95 14.69 -38.42
C THR A 399 -40.50 14.31 -38.16
N PHE A 400 -39.75 13.96 -39.20
CA PHE A 400 -38.32 13.68 -39.13
C PHE A 400 -37.53 14.94 -38.74
N GLU A 401 -37.86 16.09 -39.33
CA GLU A 401 -37.22 17.36 -38.99
C GLU A 401 -37.50 17.76 -37.53
N LEU A 402 -38.73 17.54 -37.05
CA LEU A 402 -39.11 17.82 -35.67
C LEU A 402 -38.41 16.87 -34.68
N LYS A 403 -38.29 15.57 -35.02
CA LYS A 403 -37.47 14.60 -34.29
C LYS A 403 -35.99 15.00 -34.28
N MET A 404 -35.49 15.59 -35.36
CA MET A 404 -34.10 16.03 -35.46
C MET A 404 -33.84 17.26 -34.60
N LYS A 405 -34.76 18.23 -34.60
CA LYS A 405 -34.74 19.38 -33.68
C LYS A 405 -34.82 18.92 -32.22
N GLN A 406 -35.63 17.91 -31.92
CA GLN A 406 -35.74 17.34 -30.59
C GLN A 406 -34.45 16.64 -30.14
N MET A 407 -33.82 15.85 -31.02
CA MET A 407 -32.51 15.25 -30.73
C MET A 407 -31.42 16.30 -30.54
N GLN A 408 -31.42 17.38 -31.33
CA GLN A 408 -30.49 18.50 -31.16
C GLN A 408 -30.69 19.21 -29.81
N TYR A 409 -31.95 19.41 -29.39
CA TYR A 409 -32.29 19.95 -28.08
C TYR A 409 -31.80 19.03 -26.95
N ASP A 410 -32.05 17.72 -27.04
CA ASP A 410 -31.62 16.75 -26.02
C ASP A 410 -30.10 16.67 -25.90
N VAL A 411 -29.39 16.71 -27.03
CA VAL A 411 -27.91 16.80 -27.06
C VAL A 411 -27.42 18.08 -26.36
N GLN A 412 -28.09 19.22 -26.60
CA GLN A 412 -27.75 20.48 -25.96
C GLN A 412 -28.05 20.47 -24.46
N ALA A 413 -29.19 19.90 -24.04
CA ALA A 413 -29.54 19.71 -22.64
C ALA A 413 -28.54 18.80 -21.92
N LEU A 414 -28.10 17.71 -22.56
CA LEU A 414 -27.04 16.84 -22.07
C LEU A 414 -25.69 17.56 -21.93
N ARG A 415 -25.33 18.43 -22.88
CA ARG A 415 -24.11 19.26 -22.77
C ARG A 415 -24.18 20.19 -21.56
N VAL A 416 -25.30 20.88 -21.35
CA VAL A 416 -25.51 21.75 -20.20
C VAL A 416 -25.49 20.96 -18.89
N ALA A 417 -26.13 19.79 -18.84
CA ALA A 417 -26.11 18.91 -17.68
C ALA A 417 -24.69 18.40 -17.36
N LYS A 418 -23.92 18.01 -18.38
CA LYS A 418 -22.53 17.56 -18.24
C LYS A 418 -21.61 18.70 -17.75
N ALA A 419 -21.81 19.92 -18.26
CA ALA A 419 -21.08 21.10 -17.79
C ALA A 419 -21.40 21.45 -16.32
N LYS A 420 -22.68 21.38 -15.93
CA LYS A 420 -23.10 21.56 -14.53
C LYS A 420 -22.56 20.47 -13.60
N LYS A 421 -22.54 19.21 -14.05
CA LYS A 421 -22.01 18.08 -13.28
C LYS A 421 -20.49 18.18 -13.08
N ALA A 422 -19.74 18.56 -14.11
CA ALA A 422 -18.30 18.79 -14.01
C ALA A 422 -17.94 19.91 -13.01
N SER A 423 -18.74 20.99 -12.98
CA SER A 423 -18.60 22.08 -12.00
C SER A 423 -18.85 21.61 -10.56
N TRP A 424 -19.89 20.81 -10.34
CA TRP A 424 -20.20 20.26 -9.02
C TRP A 424 -19.13 19.28 -8.51
N GLU A 425 -18.67 18.34 -9.34
CA GLU A 425 -17.62 17.38 -8.96
C GLU A 425 -16.32 18.11 -8.57
N THR A 426 -15.97 19.16 -9.31
CA THR A 426 -14.81 20.01 -9.03
C THR A 426 -14.98 20.79 -7.72
N GLN A 427 -16.18 21.35 -7.47
CA GLN A 427 -16.49 22.04 -6.22
C GLN A 427 -16.44 21.09 -5.00
N VAL A 428 -16.97 19.86 -5.14
CA VAL A 428 -16.90 18.84 -4.10
C VAL A 428 -15.45 18.42 -3.84
N TYR A 429 -14.63 18.27 -4.89
CA TYR A 429 -13.21 17.97 -4.73
C TYR A 429 -12.46 19.08 -3.99
N HIS A 430 -12.68 20.35 -4.37
CA HIS A 430 -12.07 21.49 -3.67
C HIS A 430 -12.53 21.60 -2.22
N ALA A 431 -13.82 21.39 -1.94
CA ALA A 431 -14.34 21.38 -0.58
C ALA A 431 -13.70 20.25 0.27
N LYS A 432 -13.54 19.05 -0.31
CA LYS A 432 -12.83 17.93 0.35
C LYS A 432 -11.37 18.27 0.62
N LEU A 433 -10.68 18.90 -0.34
CA LEU A 433 -9.29 19.29 -0.19
C LEU A 433 -9.13 20.38 0.88
N GLN A 434 -9.98 21.42 0.86
CA GLN A 434 -10.01 22.46 1.87
C GLN A 434 -10.27 21.90 3.27
N TYR A 435 -11.24 20.99 3.40
CA TYR A 435 -11.51 20.30 4.66
C TYR A 435 -10.28 19.52 5.15
N ARG A 436 -9.59 18.79 4.27
CA ARG A 436 -8.37 18.05 4.64
C ARG A 436 -7.25 18.99 5.10
N VAL A 437 -7.03 20.09 4.38
CA VAL A 437 -6.02 21.09 4.74
C VAL A 437 -6.36 21.76 6.08
N GLN A 438 -7.62 22.15 6.28
CA GLN A 438 -8.07 22.75 7.53
C GLN A 438 -7.94 21.76 8.70
N ALA A 439 -8.39 20.51 8.53
CA ALA A 439 -8.26 19.47 9.54
C ALA A 439 -6.79 19.20 9.90
N TYR A 440 -5.88 19.23 8.91
CA TYR A 440 -4.45 19.13 9.16
C TYR A 440 -3.92 20.32 9.98
N GLN A 441 -4.28 21.55 9.59
CA GLN A 441 -3.86 22.76 10.32
C GLN A 441 -4.40 22.79 11.76
N GLU A 442 -5.64 22.38 11.98
CA GLU A 442 -6.25 22.28 13.31
C GLU A 442 -5.55 21.20 14.15
N SER A 443 -5.26 20.04 13.56
CA SER A 443 -4.49 18.98 14.22
C SER A 443 -3.09 19.46 14.60
N ALA A 444 -2.44 20.24 13.74
CA ALA A 444 -1.12 20.81 14.00
C ALA A 444 -1.11 21.82 15.14
N LYS A 445 -2.07 22.74 15.14
CA LYS A 445 -2.26 23.68 16.25
C LYS A 445 -2.55 22.93 17.56
N ALA A 446 -3.39 21.90 17.53
CA ALA A 446 -3.71 21.09 18.71
C ALA A 446 -2.50 20.31 19.25
N ALA A 447 -1.70 19.70 18.37
CA ALA A 447 -0.48 18.98 18.75
C ALA A 447 0.57 19.93 19.37
N GLN A 448 0.80 21.08 18.73
CA GLN A 448 1.73 22.09 19.24
C GLN A 448 1.26 22.63 20.60
N HIS A 449 -0.04 22.92 20.74
CA HIS A 449 -0.63 23.32 22.02
C HIS A 449 -0.50 22.24 23.10
N PHE A 450 -0.69 20.96 22.74
CA PHE A 450 -0.49 19.86 23.67
C PHE A 450 0.95 19.82 24.19
N ILE A 451 1.94 19.88 23.28
CA ILE A 451 3.36 19.80 23.62
C ILE A 451 3.74 21.01 24.49
N SER A 452 3.37 22.23 24.09
CA SER A 452 3.70 23.43 24.87
C SER A 452 3.02 23.49 26.24
N SER A 453 1.86 22.85 26.39
CA SER A 453 1.11 22.88 27.66
C SER A 453 1.48 21.76 28.62
N ASN A 454 1.88 20.59 28.13
CA ASN A 454 2.07 19.38 28.94
C ASN A 454 3.52 18.87 28.98
N CYS A 455 4.38 19.38 28.09
CA CYS A 455 5.73 18.88 27.91
C CYS A 455 6.77 20.01 28.03
N CYS A 456 7.96 19.66 28.47
CA CYS A 456 9.14 20.51 28.40
C CYS A 456 10.31 19.72 27.82
N LEU A 457 10.99 20.28 26.83
CA LEU A 457 12.19 19.69 26.25
C LEU A 457 13.37 20.59 26.59
N LEU A 458 14.38 20.03 27.26
CA LEU A 458 15.52 20.77 27.78
C LEU A 458 16.81 20.31 27.11
N HIS A 459 17.47 21.22 26.39
CA HIS A 459 18.88 21.07 26.04
C HIS A 459 19.75 21.69 27.15
N TYR A 460 20.74 20.94 27.62
CA TYR A 460 21.65 21.40 28.66
C TYR A 460 23.12 21.17 28.29
N THR A 461 23.96 22.16 28.58
CA THR A 461 25.41 22.06 28.41
C THR A 461 26.14 21.90 29.75
N LYS A 462 25.47 22.19 30.86
CA LYS A 462 26.01 22.11 32.23
C LYS A 462 25.01 21.42 33.16
N PRO A 463 25.49 20.65 34.16
CA PRO A 463 24.62 19.97 35.13
C PRO A 463 23.63 20.89 35.84
N ASP A 464 24.06 22.09 36.25
CA ASP A 464 23.20 23.02 37.00
C ASP A 464 22.01 23.51 36.17
N LYS A 465 22.18 23.66 34.85
CA LYS A 465 21.10 24.06 33.94
C LYS A 465 20.03 22.98 33.83
N LEU A 466 20.43 21.70 33.86
CA LEU A 466 19.49 20.58 33.86
C LEU A 466 18.64 20.59 35.14
N THR A 467 19.29 20.62 36.30
CA THR A 467 18.61 20.63 37.60
C THR A 467 17.70 21.85 37.76
N PHE A 468 18.20 23.04 37.39
CA PHE A 468 17.41 24.27 37.42
C PHE A 468 16.20 24.20 36.47
N GLY A 469 16.39 23.72 35.25
CA GLY A 469 15.32 23.57 34.26
C GLY A 469 14.22 22.63 34.73
N ILE A 470 14.58 21.48 35.32
CA ILE A 470 13.61 20.53 35.89
C ILE A 470 12.80 21.20 37.01
N ASN A 471 13.48 21.81 37.98
CA ASN A 471 12.82 22.46 39.11
C ASN A 471 11.93 23.62 38.68
N ASN A 472 12.36 24.39 37.68
CA ASN A 472 11.57 25.50 37.14
C ASN A 472 10.31 24.99 36.44
N PHE A 473 10.42 23.97 35.58
CA PHE A 473 9.26 23.39 34.90
C PHE A 473 8.24 22.80 35.88
N VAL A 474 8.70 22.00 36.85
CA VAL A 474 7.82 21.45 37.89
C VAL A 474 7.12 22.59 38.62
N ARG A 475 7.87 23.57 39.14
CA ARG A 475 7.30 24.71 39.87
C ARG A 475 6.30 25.50 39.03
N GLU A 476 6.60 25.77 37.77
CA GLU A 476 5.73 26.51 36.86
C GLU A 476 4.38 25.81 36.67
N GLN A 477 4.40 24.50 36.40
CA GLN A 477 3.17 23.72 36.21
C GLN A 477 2.35 23.63 37.50
N CYS A 478 3.01 23.41 38.64
CA CYS A 478 2.35 23.36 39.94
C CYS A 478 1.69 24.68 40.30
N ASN A 479 2.35 25.81 40.03
CA ASN A 479 1.80 27.14 40.25
C ASN A 479 0.63 27.43 39.29
N LYS A 480 0.81 27.12 38.00
CA LYS A 480 -0.19 27.36 36.95
C LYS A 480 -1.50 26.61 37.20
N PHE A 481 -1.39 25.35 37.62
CA PHE A 481 -2.55 24.47 37.81
C PHE A 481 -2.96 24.27 39.28
N LYS A 482 -2.25 24.93 40.22
CA LYS A 482 -2.47 24.81 41.67
C LYS A 482 -2.45 23.35 42.12
N LEU A 483 -1.39 22.65 41.75
CA LEU A 483 -1.20 21.23 42.08
C LEU A 483 -0.64 21.08 43.51
N ASP A 484 -1.15 20.10 44.25
CA ASP A 484 -0.73 19.72 45.61
C ASP A 484 0.65 18.97 45.57
N PRO A 485 1.23 18.43 46.68
CA PRO A 485 2.60 17.89 46.65
C PRO A 485 2.78 16.84 45.55
N ASN A 486 3.62 17.20 44.58
CA ASN A 486 3.78 16.48 43.31
C ASN A 486 4.70 15.28 43.47
N ALA A 487 4.51 14.29 42.61
CA ALA A 487 5.38 13.13 42.51
C ALA A 487 6.18 13.20 41.21
N CYS A 488 7.50 13.05 41.30
CA CYS A 488 8.37 12.95 40.12
C CYS A 488 8.82 11.50 39.92
N LEU A 489 8.70 11.00 38.70
CA LEU A 489 9.30 9.77 38.24
C LEU A 489 10.52 10.12 37.38
N VAL A 490 11.72 9.93 37.90
CA VAL A 490 12.97 10.16 37.16
C VAL A 490 13.35 8.90 36.39
N TYR A 491 13.59 9.00 35.10
CA TYR A 491 13.97 7.88 34.25
C TYR A 491 15.40 8.03 33.74
N LEU A 492 16.18 6.96 33.89
CA LEU A 492 17.56 6.82 33.45
C LEU A 492 17.69 5.55 32.61
N ASN A 493 17.90 5.70 31.31
CA ASN A 493 18.20 4.58 30.44
C ASN A 493 19.72 4.42 30.28
N TRP A 494 20.33 3.58 31.10
CA TRP A 494 21.76 3.25 31.01
C TRP A 494 21.98 1.82 30.50
N SER A 495 21.05 1.29 29.71
CA SER A 495 21.19 -0.04 29.12
C SER A 495 22.41 -0.16 28.18
N ALA A 496 22.83 0.94 27.55
CA ALA A 496 24.08 1.01 26.82
C ALA A 496 24.91 2.25 27.25
N PRO A 497 25.63 2.20 28.38
CA PRO A 497 26.35 3.38 28.91
C PRO A 497 27.46 3.93 28.01
N SER A 498 27.82 3.19 26.95
CA SER A 498 28.77 3.59 25.93
C SER A 498 28.23 4.65 24.97
N THR A 499 26.91 4.81 24.87
CA THR A 499 26.29 5.88 24.06
C THR A 499 26.25 7.21 24.80
N LEU A 500 26.56 7.22 26.10
CA LEU A 500 26.54 8.40 26.96
C LEU A 500 27.93 8.93 27.26
N LYS A 501 28.14 10.24 27.07
CA LYS A 501 29.37 10.92 27.50
C LYS A 501 29.49 10.88 29.02
N LYS A 502 30.73 10.84 29.53
CA LYS A 502 31.00 10.80 30.98
C LYS A 502 30.42 12.01 31.72
N ALA A 503 30.52 13.20 31.14
CA ALA A 503 29.96 14.43 31.70
C ALA A 503 28.43 14.39 31.79
N THR A 504 27.77 13.83 30.78
CA THR A 504 26.31 13.63 30.70
C THR A 504 25.84 12.71 31.82
N LYS A 505 26.53 11.58 32.03
CA LYS A 505 26.22 10.68 33.16
C LYS A 505 26.37 11.37 34.52
N ALA A 506 27.43 12.14 34.72
CA ALA A 506 27.61 12.91 35.95
C ALA A 506 26.50 13.95 36.16
N ALA A 507 26.08 14.64 35.08
CA ALA A 507 24.96 15.57 35.12
C ALA A 507 23.64 14.88 35.48
N GLN A 508 23.38 13.70 34.90
CA GLN A 508 22.20 12.88 35.17
C GLN A 508 22.17 12.39 36.62
N VAL A 509 23.29 11.96 37.19
CA VAL A 509 23.40 11.59 38.61
C VAL A 509 23.08 12.78 39.51
N ALA A 510 23.66 13.95 39.25
CA ALA A 510 23.42 15.16 40.04
C ALA A 510 21.96 15.63 39.96
N ALA A 511 21.37 15.61 38.77
CA ALA A 511 19.96 15.94 38.58
C ALA A 511 19.03 14.94 39.27
N CYS A 512 19.31 13.64 39.15
CA CYS A 512 18.56 12.58 39.82
C CYS A 512 18.62 12.75 41.34
N GLN A 513 19.82 12.94 41.92
CA GLN A 513 20.00 13.22 43.34
C GLN A 513 19.18 14.44 43.79
N SER A 514 19.28 15.55 43.04
CA SER A 514 18.56 16.77 43.38
C SER A 514 17.05 16.54 43.37
N VAL A 515 16.49 15.97 42.30
CA VAL A 515 15.03 15.76 42.18
C VAL A 515 14.53 14.78 43.24
N LEU A 516 15.19 13.64 43.42
CA LEU A 516 14.77 12.64 44.41
C LEU A 516 14.93 13.13 45.86
N GLY A 517 15.83 14.09 46.09
CA GLY A 517 16.02 14.73 47.40
C GLY A 517 14.97 15.77 47.78
N LEU A 518 14.07 16.18 46.87
CA LEU A 518 13.08 17.23 47.15
C LEU A 518 11.80 16.73 47.83
N SER A 519 11.44 15.47 47.64
CA SER A 519 10.16 14.92 48.11
C SER A 519 10.25 13.41 48.29
N GLU A 520 9.61 12.90 49.34
CA GLU A 520 9.44 11.45 49.58
C GLU A 520 8.54 10.77 48.54
N ARG A 521 7.80 11.55 47.74
CA ARG A 521 6.96 11.06 46.63
C ARG A 521 7.73 10.93 45.33
N ASN A 522 8.99 11.38 45.29
CA ASN A 522 9.82 11.25 44.09
C ASN A 522 10.50 9.88 44.08
N ILE A 523 10.58 9.28 42.91
CA ILE A 523 11.23 7.98 42.71
C ILE A 523 11.97 7.97 41.38
N GLY A 524 13.07 7.22 41.32
CA GLY A 524 13.82 7.03 40.09
C GLY A 524 13.75 5.60 39.58
N ILE A 525 13.90 5.46 38.28
CA ILE A 525 14.03 4.20 37.56
C ILE A 525 15.30 4.25 36.75
N LEU A 526 16.14 3.25 36.95
CA LEU A 526 17.35 3.01 36.19
C LEU A 526 17.20 1.72 35.40
N LEU A 527 17.40 1.76 34.09
CA LEU A 527 17.77 0.56 33.32
C LEU A 527 19.28 0.38 33.42
N GLN A 528 19.69 -0.77 33.93
CA GLN A 528 21.10 -1.10 34.17
C GLN A 528 21.82 -1.44 32.88
N PRO A 529 23.17 -1.37 32.86
CA PRO A 529 23.96 -1.74 31.70
C PRO A 529 23.69 -3.19 31.25
N GLU A 530 23.37 -3.33 29.96
CA GLU A 530 23.25 -4.61 29.24
C GLU A 530 24.26 -4.71 28.09
N PHE A 531 24.97 -3.62 27.76
CA PHE A 531 25.96 -3.57 26.67
C PHE A 531 27.26 -2.87 27.05
N THR A 532 28.39 -3.44 26.61
CA THR A 532 29.73 -2.82 26.61
C THR A 532 30.51 -3.25 25.37
N HIS A 533 31.24 -2.33 24.74
CA HIS A 533 32.12 -2.67 23.59
C HIS A 533 33.28 -3.61 23.98
N LYS A 534 33.71 -3.57 25.24
CA LYS A 534 34.80 -4.43 25.75
C LYS A 534 34.22 -5.70 26.38
N LYS A 535 34.66 -6.86 25.88
CA LYS A 535 34.27 -8.16 26.43
C LYS A 535 34.66 -8.25 27.92
N ASN A 536 33.80 -8.89 28.72
CA ASN A 536 33.99 -9.12 30.17
C ASN A 536 34.04 -7.86 31.05
N GLN A 537 33.56 -6.70 30.58
CA GLN A 537 33.53 -5.47 31.39
C GLN A 537 32.15 -5.07 31.92
N LEU A 538 31.08 -5.77 31.52
CA LEU A 538 29.71 -5.41 31.88
C LEU A 538 29.52 -5.31 33.40
N TRP A 539 29.99 -6.31 34.16
CA TRP A 539 29.95 -6.31 35.63
C TRP A 539 30.73 -5.12 36.24
N MET A 540 31.88 -4.76 35.69
CA MET A 540 32.67 -3.62 36.18
C MET A 540 31.91 -2.31 35.97
N VAL A 541 31.33 -2.13 34.78
CA VAL A 541 30.57 -0.94 34.41
C VAL A 541 29.30 -0.83 35.27
N GLU A 542 28.59 -1.94 35.47
CA GLU A 542 27.43 -2.01 36.35
C GLU A 542 27.77 -1.58 37.78
N ASN A 543 28.81 -2.19 38.38
CA ASN A 543 29.22 -1.85 39.75
C ASN A 543 29.73 -0.42 39.89
N ALA A 544 30.48 0.08 38.90
CA ALA A 544 30.94 1.47 38.90
C ALA A 544 29.75 2.44 38.92
N HIS A 545 28.75 2.21 38.07
CA HIS A 545 27.57 3.08 37.98
C HIS A 545 26.65 3.00 39.20
N LEU A 546 26.47 1.82 39.78
CA LEU A 546 25.76 1.69 41.05
C LEU A 546 26.50 2.39 42.19
N LYS A 547 27.84 2.32 42.21
CA LYS A 547 28.66 3.04 43.19
C LYS A 547 28.57 4.56 43.00
N ASP A 548 28.54 5.05 41.77
CA ASP A 548 28.38 6.48 41.48
C ASP A 548 27.05 7.00 42.06
N LEU A 549 25.95 6.28 41.83
CA LEU A 549 24.62 6.62 42.36
C LEU A 549 24.55 6.52 43.89
N ALA A 550 25.15 5.47 44.48
CA ALA A 550 25.20 5.29 45.93
C ALA A 550 26.04 6.39 46.60
N THR A 551 27.15 6.81 45.97
CA THR A 551 28.01 7.91 46.46
C THR A 551 27.28 9.25 46.39
N ALA A 552 26.37 9.42 45.42
CA ALA A 552 25.45 10.55 45.36
C ALA A 552 24.30 10.48 46.40
N GLY A 553 24.30 9.47 47.29
CA GLY A 553 23.34 9.37 48.39
C GLY A 553 22.00 8.72 48.03
N LEU A 554 21.88 8.11 46.84
CA LEU A 554 20.68 7.39 46.41
C LEU A 554 20.66 5.95 46.97
N SER A 555 19.49 5.43 47.32
CA SER A 555 19.31 3.98 47.49
C SER A 555 19.21 3.33 46.12
N VAL A 556 19.86 2.17 45.96
CA VAL A 556 19.82 1.33 44.75
C VAL A 556 19.44 -0.12 45.09
N ASP A 557 18.86 -0.34 46.26
CA ASP A 557 18.70 -1.68 46.83
C ASP A 557 17.61 -2.50 46.12
N LYS A 558 16.55 -1.83 45.68
CA LYS A 558 15.40 -2.44 45.00
C LYS A 558 15.70 -2.64 43.52
N SER A 559 15.50 -3.86 43.03
CA SER A 559 15.65 -4.22 41.61
C SER A 559 14.32 -4.58 40.97
N PHE A 560 14.23 -4.38 39.66
CA PHE A 560 13.15 -4.93 38.85
C PHE A 560 13.68 -5.47 37.52
N ILE A 561 12.84 -6.21 36.79
CA ILE A 561 13.15 -6.72 35.44
C ILE A 561 12.14 -6.17 34.44
N LEU A 562 12.64 -5.49 33.41
CA LEU A 562 11.86 -5.21 32.20
C LEU A 562 11.87 -6.46 31.31
N MET A 563 10.69 -7.06 31.14
CA MET A 563 10.53 -8.32 30.42
C MET A 563 10.02 -8.09 28.99
N PHE A 564 10.62 -8.77 28.02
CA PHE A 564 10.12 -8.89 26.65
C PHE A 564 9.53 -10.28 26.43
N LYS A 565 8.42 -10.33 25.68
CA LYS A 565 7.70 -11.58 25.44
C LYS A 565 8.54 -12.58 24.64
N ASP A 566 9.04 -12.13 23.49
CA ASP A 566 9.76 -12.95 22.51
C ASP A 566 10.81 -12.10 21.79
N LYS A 567 11.85 -12.74 21.23
CA LYS A 567 12.78 -12.06 20.34
C LYS A 567 12.12 -11.85 18.99
N VAL A 568 12.19 -10.63 18.47
CA VAL A 568 11.69 -10.35 17.12
C VAL A 568 12.56 -10.99 16.04
N ASP A 569 13.88 -11.02 16.25
CA ASP A 569 14.83 -11.72 15.39
C ASP A 569 15.67 -12.66 16.25
N MET A 570 15.58 -13.96 15.97
CA MET A 570 16.36 -14.99 16.69
C MET A 570 17.87 -14.85 16.47
N ARG A 571 18.28 -14.13 15.42
CA ARG A 571 19.69 -13.82 15.14
C ARG A 571 20.20 -12.62 15.94
N ASP A 572 19.30 -11.86 16.57
CA ASP A 572 19.66 -10.72 17.41
C ASP A 572 20.11 -11.21 18.79
N ASN A 573 21.42 -11.42 18.90
CA ASN A 573 22.07 -11.85 20.13
C ASN A 573 22.46 -10.68 21.04
N LEU A 574 22.31 -9.43 20.59
CA LEU A 574 22.73 -8.24 21.33
C LEU A 574 21.68 -7.79 22.33
N ARG A 575 20.39 -7.85 21.97
CA ARG A 575 19.31 -7.37 22.83
C ARG A 575 18.74 -8.51 23.69
N PRO A 576 18.88 -8.46 25.03
CA PRO A 576 18.33 -9.49 25.90
C PRO A 576 16.80 -9.41 25.99
N LEU A 577 16.15 -10.50 26.41
CA LEU A 577 14.72 -10.51 26.70
C LEU A 577 14.39 -9.93 28.08
N ASN A 578 15.40 -9.81 28.94
CA ASN A 578 15.27 -9.29 30.29
C ASN A 578 16.29 -8.17 30.46
N TYR A 579 15.82 -6.95 30.61
CA TYR A 579 16.65 -5.81 30.97
C TYR A 579 16.58 -5.63 32.47
N ARG A 580 17.73 -5.58 33.14
CA ARG A 580 17.79 -5.37 34.58
C ARG A 580 17.58 -3.90 34.90
N GLY A 581 16.87 -3.62 35.99
CA GLY A 581 16.60 -2.27 36.43
C GLY A 581 16.71 -2.10 37.94
N ARG A 582 16.89 -0.85 38.38
CA ARG A 582 16.90 -0.45 39.79
C ARG A 582 15.86 0.63 40.04
N ILE A 583 15.24 0.55 41.22
CA ILE A 583 14.44 1.63 41.77
C ILE A 583 15.38 2.50 42.60
N LEU A 584 15.37 3.80 42.32
CA LEU A 584 16.21 4.79 42.99
C LEU A 584 15.36 5.58 43.97
N GLU A 585 15.80 5.64 45.23
CA GLU A 585 15.11 6.38 46.30
C GLU A 585 16.04 7.44 46.90
N GLY A 586 15.50 8.63 47.14
CA GLY A 586 16.23 9.70 47.80
C GLY A 586 16.46 9.43 49.29
N ALA A 587 17.42 10.14 49.91
CA ALA A 587 17.75 9.96 51.32
C ALA A 587 16.55 10.18 52.27
N ILE A 588 15.62 11.09 51.92
CA ILE A 588 14.41 11.39 52.70
C ILE A 588 13.48 10.17 52.77
N GLN A 589 13.35 9.44 51.66
CA GLN A 589 12.42 8.31 51.54
C GLN A 589 12.86 7.09 52.37
N LYS A 590 14.18 6.94 52.63
CA LYS A 590 14.74 5.87 53.49
C LYS A 590 14.15 5.88 54.91
N VAL A 591 13.71 7.04 55.39
CA VAL A 591 13.18 7.22 56.76
C VAL A 591 11.68 6.84 56.85
N ALA A 592 10.94 6.89 55.74
CA ALA A 592 9.47 6.76 55.70
C ALA A 592 8.93 5.36 55.36
N ASN A 593 9.76 4.31 55.44
CA ASN A 593 9.60 3.01 54.76
C ASN A 593 8.27 2.23 55.00
N LYS A 594 7.43 2.60 55.98
CA LYS A 594 6.12 1.94 56.20
C LYS A 594 4.99 2.50 55.31
N ASP A 595 5.13 3.73 54.79
CA ASP A 595 4.10 4.42 53.99
C ASP A 595 4.64 5.07 52.71
N SER A 596 5.50 4.36 51.98
CA SER A 596 5.96 4.83 50.66
C SER A 596 4.79 5.02 49.70
N PHE A 597 4.72 6.20 49.07
CA PHE A 597 3.70 6.56 48.06
C PHE A 597 3.60 5.54 46.93
N TRP A 598 4.72 4.92 46.55
CA TRP A 598 4.81 3.96 45.46
C TRP A 598 4.64 2.50 45.89
N LYS A 599 4.37 2.20 47.18
CA LYS A 599 4.39 0.83 47.72
C LYS A 599 3.45 -0.15 47.01
N ASN A 600 2.33 0.35 46.47
CA ASN A 600 1.32 -0.47 45.78
C ASN A 600 1.56 -0.58 44.27
N SER A 601 2.54 0.15 43.72
CA SER A 601 2.94 0.00 42.32
C SER A 601 3.29 -1.45 42.04
N SER A 602 2.64 -2.04 41.03
CA SER A 602 2.90 -3.42 40.61
C SER A 602 4.37 -3.62 40.23
N LEU A 603 5.04 -2.62 39.66
CA LEU A 603 6.46 -2.73 39.32
C LEU A 603 7.34 -2.92 40.57
N ILE A 604 7.01 -2.22 41.66
CA ILE A 604 7.76 -2.33 42.93
C ILE A 604 7.38 -3.61 43.68
N ARG A 605 6.10 -3.94 43.71
CA ARG A 605 5.58 -5.13 44.41
C ARG A 605 6.03 -6.42 43.74
N ASP A 606 5.90 -6.49 42.42
CA ASP A 606 6.10 -7.72 41.65
C ASP A 606 7.56 -7.84 41.16
N GLY A 607 8.34 -6.76 41.22
CA GLY A 607 9.75 -6.73 40.82
C GLY A 607 9.97 -6.95 39.31
N ARG A 608 8.92 -6.77 38.50
CA ARG A 608 8.98 -6.96 37.05
C ARG A 608 7.86 -6.22 36.33
N THR A 609 8.08 -5.93 35.06
CA THR A 609 7.01 -5.43 34.19
C THR A 609 6.17 -6.58 33.66
N GLU A 610 4.96 -6.25 33.19
CA GLU A 610 4.29 -7.09 32.21
C GLU A 610 5.16 -7.24 30.93
N PRO A 611 5.04 -8.36 30.18
CA PRO A 611 5.83 -8.56 28.97
C PRO A 611 5.57 -7.47 27.93
N ALA A 612 6.64 -6.83 27.48
CA ALA A 612 6.66 -5.84 26.40
C ALA A 612 6.98 -6.50 25.05
N THR A 613 6.67 -5.77 23.97
CA THR A 613 7.09 -6.14 22.61
C THR A 613 8.41 -5.47 22.28
N GLN A 614 9.42 -6.26 21.89
CA GLN A 614 10.72 -5.74 21.50
C GLN A 614 10.63 -5.05 20.12
N VAL A 615 11.36 -3.95 19.93
CA VAL A 615 11.33 -3.19 18.66
C VAL A 615 11.95 -4.00 17.52
N GLN A 616 11.37 -3.96 16.33
CA GLN A 616 11.96 -4.65 15.17
C GLN A 616 13.22 -3.90 14.71
N GLY A 617 14.23 -4.63 14.21
CA GLY A 617 15.49 -4.00 13.78
C GLY A 617 15.32 -2.89 12.73
N LYS A 618 14.31 -3.01 11.86
CA LYS A 618 13.97 -2.03 10.83
C LYS A 618 13.29 -0.76 11.37
N ASP A 619 12.74 -0.82 12.57
CA ASP A 619 11.99 0.27 13.22
C ASP A 619 12.86 1.02 14.24
N LEU A 620 14.12 0.59 14.41
CA LEU A 620 15.10 1.32 15.21
C LEU A 620 15.52 2.60 14.45
N VAL A 621 15.82 3.65 15.20
CA VAL A 621 16.07 5.00 14.67
C VAL A 621 17.52 5.41 14.89
N VAL A 622 18.17 5.97 13.87
CA VAL A 622 19.47 6.66 13.98
C VAL A 622 19.21 8.16 13.90
N ILE A 623 19.78 8.91 14.84
CA ILE A 623 19.86 10.38 14.72
C ILE A 623 21.19 10.66 14.02
N GLU A 624 21.13 11.20 12.81
CA GLU A 624 22.33 11.58 12.05
C GLU A 624 22.95 12.82 12.70
N HIS A 625 24.23 12.74 13.06
CA HIS A 625 25.01 13.87 13.55
C HIS A 625 25.73 14.52 12.37
N ALA A 626 25.63 15.84 12.23
CA ALA A 626 26.30 16.57 11.17
C ALA A 626 27.65 17.05 11.69
N ASP A 627 28.70 16.23 11.56
CA ASP A 627 30.04 16.65 11.97
C ASP A 627 30.54 17.82 11.08
N GLU A 628 31.08 18.88 11.71
CA GLU A 628 31.58 20.10 11.04
C GLU A 628 32.89 19.90 10.27
N GLU A 629 33.59 18.77 10.48
CA GLU A 629 34.73 18.36 9.66
C GLU A 629 34.21 17.46 8.53
N GLY A 630 34.18 18.01 7.32
CA GLY A 630 33.69 17.38 6.09
C GLY A 630 34.43 16.14 5.59
N ASP A 631 34.89 15.27 6.49
CA ASP A 631 35.22 13.89 6.19
C ASP A 631 34.01 13.02 6.56
N LEU A 632 33.12 12.84 5.60
CA LEU A 632 32.34 11.60 5.52
C LEU A 632 33.36 10.48 5.30
N ALA A 633 33.99 10.02 6.38
CA ALA A 633 34.80 8.82 6.37
C ALA A 633 33.93 7.76 5.69
N LEU A 634 34.44 7.24 4.57
CA LEU A 634 33.81 6.19 3.76
C LEU A 634 33.65 4.94 4.62
N MET A 635 32.62 4.92 5.46
CA MET A 635 32.08 3.73 6.08
C MET A 635 31.38 2.95 4.97
N ASP A 636 31.77 1.68 4.85
CA ASP A 636 31.34 0.72 3.83
C ASP A 636 29.80 0.72 3.66
N GLU A 637 29.31 0.52 2.43
CA GLU A 637 27.88 0.60 2.08
C GLU A 637 27.02 -0.44 2.84
N ASN A 638 27.65 -1.47 3.41
CA ASN A 638 27.00 -2.46 4.28
C ASN A 638 26.70 -1.95 5.70
N ASP A 639 27.36 -0.89 6.18
CA ASP A 639 27.23 -0.40 7.56
C ASP A 639 26.24 0.78 7.70
N ARG A 640 25.91 1.48 6.61
CA ARG A 640 24.97 2.64 6.65
C ARG A 640 23.53 2.29 7.03
N ASN A 641 23.13 1.03 6.91
CA ASN A 641 21.72 0.60 7.06
C ASN A 641 21.43 -0.26 8.30
N ALA A 642 22.40 -0.47 9.18
CA ALA A 642 22.21 -1.26 10.38
C ALA A 642 22.67 -0.47 11.60
N ILE A 643 21.74 -0.01 12.44
CA ILE A 643 22.08 0.49 13.79
C ILE A 643 22.96 -0.58 14.45
N GLN A 644 24.13 -0.26 14.99
CA GLN A 644 25.03 -1.27 15.58
C GLN A 644 25.30 -1.01 17.07
N GLY A 645 25.71 -2.07 17.77
CA GLY A 645 26.23 -2.00 19.12
C GLY A 645 25.25 -1.39 20.14
N GLY A 646 25.73 -0.43 20.92
CA GLY A 646 25.02 0.15 22.07
C GLY A 646 23.70 0.82 21.70
N TYR A 647 23.61 1.49 20.54
CA TYR A 647 22.40 2.19 20.11
C TYR A 647 21.21 1.25 19.89
N ARG A 648 21.45 -0.03 19.52
CA ARG A 648 20.37 -1.03 19.47
C ARG A 648 19.83 -1.35 20.86
N VAL A 649 20.73 -1.49 21.82
CA VAL A 649 20.40 -1.92 23.18
C VAL A 649 19.72 -0.79 23.96
N GLU A 650 20.12 0.46 23.71
CA GLU A 650 19.50 1.66 24.27
C GLU A 650 18.02 1.81 23.89
N GLN A 651 17.66 1.48 22.64
CA GLN A 651 16.30 1.63 22.11
C GLN A 651 15.40 0.46 22.54
N VAL A 652 14.91 0.54 23.78
CA VAL A 652 13.99 -0.45 24.36
C VAL A 652 12.59 -0.40 23.77
N GLY A 653 12.20 0.74 23.18
CA GLY A 653 10.95 0.95 22.47
C GLY A 653 9.81 1.52 23.30
N PRO A 654 8.79 2.11 22.64
CA PRO A 654 7.62 2.65 23.32
C PRO A 654 6.87 1.61 24.14
N SER A 655 6.74 0.37 23.64
CA SER A 655 6.05 -0.71 24.35
C SER A 655 6.70 -1.02 25.70
N ALA A 656 8.03 -1.05 25.77
CA ALA A 656 8.76 -1.28 27.02
C ALA A 656 8.52 -0.15 28.03
N CYS A 657 8.67 1.10 27.59
CA CYS A 657 8.41 2.27 28.42
C CYS A 657 6.94 2.34 28.87
N GLU A 658 5.98 1.93 28.04
CA GLU A 658 4.57 1.83 28.43
C GLU A 658 4.35 0.84 29.58
N LYS A 659 5.04 -0.31 29.56
CA LYS A 659 4.94 -1.31 30.63
C LYS A 659 5.59 -0.81 31.92
N ILE A 660 6.70 -0.07 31.82
CA ILE A 660 7.31 0.60 32.99
C ILE A 660 6.33 1.61 33.59
N LEU A 661 5.78 2.53 32.77
CA LEU A 661 4.85 3.55 33.26
C LEU A 661 3.56 2.94 33.81
N SER A 662 2.99 1.95 33.13
CA SER A 662 1.78 1.25 33.60
C SER A 662 2.03 0.52 34.92
N GLY A 663 3.21 -0.11 35.05
CA GLY A 663 3.61 -0.76 36.29
C GLY A 663 3.73 0.25 37.44
N MET A 664 4.41 1.37 37.18
CA MET A 664 4.59 2.43 38.18
C MET A 664 3.31 3.13 38.59
N PHE A 665 2.42 3.38 37.64
CA PHE A 665 1.22 4.18 37.88
C PHE A 665 0.01 3.34 38.30
N SER A 666 0.19 2.02 38.45
CA SER A 666 -0.83 1.14 38.99
C SER A 666 -1.08 1.42 40.48
N ASP A 667 -2.35 1.45 40.86
CA ASP A 667 -2.81 1.59 42.25
C ASP A 667 -2.22 2.80 43.02
N LEU A 668 -1.90 3.89 42.31
CA LEU A 668 -1.47 5.14 42.94
C LEU A 668 -2.63 5.82 43.66
N ALA A 669 -2.50 5.98 44.97
CA ALA A 669 -3.43 6.74 45.79
C ALA A 669 -3.20 8.25 45.62
N LEU A 670 -3.56 8.79 44.45
CA LEU A 670 -3.54 10.23 44.19
C LEU A 670 -4.86 10.84 44.70
N THR A 671 -4.77 11.65 45.76
CA THR A 671 -5.90 12.42 46.29
C THR A 671 -5.79 13.89 45.86
N GLY A 672 -6.91 14.52 45.53
CA GLY A 672 -6.97 15.98 45.28
C GLY A 672 -6.37 16.39 43.93
N ARG A 673 -5.61 17.49 43.90
CA ARG A 673 -4.99 18.06 42.68
C ARG A 673 -3.54 17.63 42.50
N ALA A 674 -3.19 16.40 42.91
CA ALA A 674 -1.82 15.92 42.78
C ALA A 674 -1.45 15.67 41.31
N GLY A 675 -0.29 16.16 40.88
CA GLY A 675 0.28 15.91 39.56
C GLY A 675 1.49 14.97 39.61
N VAL A 676 1.70 14.23 38.51
CA VAL A 676 2.87 13.37 38.32
C VAL A 676 3.74 13.92 37.19
N PHE A 677 5.05 14.03 37.43
CA PHE A 677 6.03 14.53 36.46
C PHE A 677 6.97 13.41 36.04
N ILE A 678 6.99 13.07 34.76
CA ILE A 678 7.97 12.14 34.20
C ILE A 678 9.18 12.97 33.78
N VAL A 679 10.34 12.67 34.36
CA VAL A 679 11.62 13.35 34.11
C VAL A 679 12.54 12.36 33.41
N ASP A 680 12.55 12.39 32.08
CA ASP A 680 13.46 11.61 31.25
C ASP A 680 14.79 12.35 31.09
N LEU A 681 15.84 11.83 31.72
CA LEU A 681 17.16 12.46 31.74
C LEU A 681 18.02 12.15 30.51
N ASN A 682 17.53 11.31 29.59
CA ASN A 682 18.09 11.13 28.25
C ASN A 682 16.98 10.78 27.26
N ILE A 683 16.46 11.80 26.59
CA ILE A 683 15.33 11.63 25.68
C ILE A 683 15.64 10.68 24.51
N SER A 684 16.89 10.64 24.04
CA SER A 684 17.35 9.78 22.94
C SER A 684 16.35 9.81 21.76
N VAL A 685 15.93 8.64 21.25
CA VAL A 685 14.92 8.51 20.19
C VAL A 685 13.47 8.73 20.63
N GLY A 686 13.24 9.02 21.92
CA GLY A 686 11.94 9.37 22.47
C GLY A 686 11.02 8.23 22.87
N ASP A 687 11.56 7.08 23.25
CA ASP A 687 10.77 5.91 23.65
C ASP A 687 9.85 6.20 24.85
N MET A 688 10.38 6.87 25.89
CA MET A 688 9.60 7.25 27.07
C MET A 688 8.56 8.32 26.75
N PHE A 689 8.88 9.28 25.88
CA PHE A 689 7.91 10.26 25.41
C PHE A 689 6.75 9.59 24.67
N SER A 690 7.05 8.70 23.72
CA SER A 690 6.01 7.97 22.97
C SER A 690 5.11 7.16 23.89
N ALA A 691 5.67 6.51 24.93
CA ALA A 691 4.89 5.83 25.95
C ALA A 691 4.00 6.78 26.77
N PHE A 692 4.55 7.93 27.20
CA PHE A 692 3.77 8.97 27.88
C PHE A 692 2.60 9.43 27.02
N THR A 693 2.82 9.72 25.73
CA THR A 693 1.76 10.21 24.84
C THR A 693 0.65 9.19 24.65
N ASN A 694 1.00 7.89 24.55
CA ASN A 694 0.04 6.81 24.36
C ASN A 694 -0.81 6.54 25.62
N LEU A 695 -0.24 6.78 26.81
CA LEU A 695 -0.91 6.52 28.08
C LEU A 695 -1.57 7.77 28.68
N ARG A 696 -1.23 8.98 28.24
CA ARG A 696 -1.70 10.23 28.85
C ARG A 696 -3.21 10.32 28.98
N GLY A 697 -3.96 9.84 27.98
CA GLY A 697 -5.42 9.84 27.97
C GLY A 697 -6.07 8.76 28.86
N LYS A 698 -5.29 7.80 29.35
CA LYS A 698 -5.74 6.73 30.25
C LYS A 698 -5.63 7.11 31.73
N TYR A 699 -4.86 8.15 32.05
CA TYR A 699 -4.68 8.60 33.42
C TYR A 699 -5.76 9.61 33.82
N ASN A 700 -6.37 9.39 34.97
CA ASN A 700 -7.39 10.27 35.54
C ASN A 700 -6.81 11.45 36.34
N PHE A 701 -5.48 11.63 36.29
CA PHE A 701 -4.75 12.67 36.99
C PHE A 701 -3.81 13.42 36.03
N PRO A 702 -3.41 14.66 36.35
CA PRO A 702 -2.45 15.42 35.55
C PRO A 702 -1.09 14.71 35.50
N VAL A 703 -0.63 14.40 34.29
CA VAL A 703 0.72 13.89 34.03
C VAL A 703 1.42 14.81 33.05
N TYR A 704 2.64 15.21 33.41
CA TYR A 704 3.50 16.09 32.64
C TYR A 704 4.79 15.37 32.28
N TYR A 705 5.38 15.75 31.14
CA TYR A 705 6.61 15.14 30.65
C TYR A 705 7.71 16.17 30.52
N LEU A 706 8.90 15.84 31.02
CA LEU A 706 10.11 16.58 30.77
C LEU A 706 11.13 15.62 30.16
N GLY A 707 11.63 15.97 28.98
CA GLY A 707 12.73 15.25 28.34
C GLY A 707 13.97 16.13 28.26
N ALA A 708 15.12 15.60 28.64
CA ALA A 708 16.39 16.31 28.60
C ALA A 708 17.40 15.63 27.68
N THR A 709 18.25 16.43 27.05
CA THR A 709 19.38 15.96 26.23
C THR A 709 20.57 16.92 26.32
N ASP A 710 21.78 16.38 26.20
CA ASP A 710 23.03 17.13 26.09
C ASP A 710 23.43 17.44 24.64
N SER A 711 22.64 16.97 23.66
CA SER A 711 22.83 17.21 22.23
C SER A 711 21.73 18.13 21.69
N ALA A 712 22.13 19.26 21.11
CA ALA A 712 21.21 20.16 20.40
C ALA A 712 20.56 19.48 19.19
N GLU A 713 21.33 18.72 18.41
CA GLU A 713 20.82 17.98 17.24
C GLU A 713 19.76 16.95 17.63
N THR A 714 19.93 16.25 18.76
CA THR A 714 18.92 15.32 19.29
C THR A 714 17.65 16.07 19.67
N LEU A 715 17.77 17.28 20.24
CA LEU A 715 16.61 18.10 20.58
C LEU A 715 15.87 18.55 19.33
N ASP A 716 16.60 19.05 18.32
CA ASP A 716 16.03 19.54 17.07
C ASP A 716 15.35 18.40 16.30
N TRP A 717 16.05 17.26 16.13
CA TRP A 717 15.49 16.05 15.53
C TRP A 717 14.21 15.62 16.23
N PHE A 718 14.21 15.60 17.57
CA PHE A 718 13.04 15.19 18.34
C PHE A 718 11.87 16.16 18.14
N GLN A 719 12.13 17.47 18.16
CA GLN A 719 11.09 18.49 17.96
C GLN A 719 10.44 18.38 16.58
N GLU A 720 11.23 18.15 15.52
CA GLU A 720 10.71 17.96 14.17
C GLU A 720 9.92 16.64 14.04
N HIS A 721 10.58 15.51 14.35
CA HIS A 721 10.03 14.19 14.07
C HIS A 721 8.85 13.80 14.95
N LYS A 722 8.89 14.13 16.25
CA LYS A 722 7.81 13.74 17.19
C LYS A 722 6.62 14.69 17.12
N THR A 723 6.81 15.93 16.66
CA THR A 723 5.69 16.82 16.34
C THR A 723 4.95 16.28 15.12
N GLU A 724 5.65 16.00 14.01
CA GLU A 724 5.05 15.46 12.78
C GLU A 724 4.37 14.09 12.95
N SER A 725 5.03 13.14 13.62
CA SER A 725 4.47 11.80 13.87
C SER A 725 3.14 11.86 14.64
N ARG A 726 2.98 12.85 15.52
CA ARG A 726 1.75 13.04 16.29
C ARG A 726 0.65 13.76 15.50
N LEU A 727 1.02 14.62 14.53
CA LEU A 727 0.05 15.17 13.56
C LEU A 727 -0.67 14.04 12.84
N LEU A 728 0.07 13.01 12.42
CA LEU A 728 -0.48 11.86 11.73
C LEU A 728 -1.43 11.05 12.61
N GLN A 729 -1.10 10.80 13.88
CA GLN A 729 -1.99 10.06 14.80
C GLN A 729 -3.27 10.84 15.15
N ILE A 730 -3.17 12.15 15.41
CA ILE A 730 -4.34 13.00 15.70
C ILE A 730 -5.22 13.14 14.45
N HIS A 731 -4.62 13.27 13.27
CA HIS A 731 -5.34 13.31 12.00
C HIS A 731 -6.10 11.99 11.73
N LEU A 732 -5.52 10.84 12.06
CA LEU A 732 -6.20 9.54 11.97
C LEU A 732 -7.40 9.44 12.93
N LEU A 733 -7.28 9.97 14.14
CA LEU A 733 -8.38 10.02 15.12
C LEU A 733 -9.52 10.97 14.68
N ILE A 734 -9.19 12.17 14.19
CA ILE A 734 -10.18 13.16 13.74
C ILE A 734 -10.88 12.69 12.45
N SER A 735 -10.14 12.10 11.51
CA SER A 735 -10.71 11.56 10.27
C SER A 735 -11.67 10.37 10.51
N GLN A 736 -11.42 9.55 11.54
CA GLN A 736 -12.35 8.48 11.96
C GLN A 736 -13.63 9.01 12.62
N ILE A 737 -13.56 10.14 13.33
CA ILE A 737 -14.73 10.78 13.95
C ILE A 737 -15.56 11.53 12.90
N GLY A 738 -14.93 12.22 11.95
CA GLY A 738 -15.61 12.96 10.88
C GLY A 738 -16.41 12.08 9.91
N TRP A 739 -16.04 10.80 9.74
CA TRP A 739 -16.80 9.85 8.91
C TRP A 739 -18.13 9.41 9.52
N ARG A 740 -18.35 9.56 10.83
CA ARG A 740 -19.63 9.22 11.48
C ARG A 740 -20.66 10.34 11.43
N GLY A 741 -20.27 11.55 11.04
CA GLY A 741 -21.17 12.72 10.97
C GLY A 741 -21.70 13.04 9.56
N CYS A 742 -21.24 12.31 8.53
CA CYS A 742 -21.61 12.54 7.12
C CYS A 742 -22.24 11.32 6.43
N THR A 743 -22.63 10.30 7.20
CA THR A 743 -23.58 9.25 6.79
C THR A 743 -24.89 9.49 7.49
#